data_AF-A0A0N4ZRD9-F1
#
_entry.id   AF-A0A0N4ZRD9-F1
#
_cell.length_a   1.000
_cell.length_b   1.000
_cell.length_c   1.000
_cell.angle_alpha   90.00
_cell.angle_beta   90.00
_cell.angle_gamma   90.00
#
_symmetry.space_group_name_H-M   'P 1'
#
loop_
_entity.id
_entity.type
_entity.pdbx_description
1 polymer ?
#
loop_
_entity_poly.entity_id
_entity_poly.type
_entity_poly.pdbx_seq_one_letter_code
_entity_poly.pdbx_strand_id
1 'polypeptide(L)'
;MMLRRIKGFVYILLLFISTLYGSIFVLFPFVIFIKIAPNLWRFVADRAVAFWLTFPAALCEILFGIEFFISGDEISSSEPAIMIMNHHTRLDWMFLWNALYKINPWLLVTEKISLKKPLKDIFGMGWAMQCAGYLFLERDFKNDQKNMESAIKYYSKSGNNYQILLFPEGTDKGVSATKKSHDFAIKHGLPQYDNVLHPRTAGFEYLIELMRRYNYINCVYDITVGYDQVTQSEIELAISGKMPGYVHFDIKRYDLREFTNENNIHLKDSGPGQYLKKIWAEKERKLEKFYQQKNSSKRFIMGEPETVSKSPFYFKVFGALVASLLLLSTLFGSIFMLWPFTFLIILYPSLWRRFADILVGLWFLFPAGLLELCYGIKFTVTGDIISHTSPALIIMNHRTRLDWLFFWNVLYRMNPILLTTEKIILKYFLKLIPGAGYSMCCNAFIFLRRTFTKDQGSIDTILTYYRDTQNAYQILLFPEGTDKDELGVAKSDKYAEKFGLKKYQYVLHPRTTGFVHILKKLRELQYIDYVYDVTVAYADKIVQGEDDIVKLGVFPKNIHFDIKKINVKDIDITDDGIEEWLKNKWTEKETKLEKFYEISQENLRTFYSDTKPNEHFILSKQAKREMITIVAFWILVVCCIFYLMVTYLPVVIFFCSGLLFFVVCQIFAGGIEFIMPKFVKSIKNCNIEGKTLIDKDLK
;
A
#
# COMPACT_ATOMS: atom_id res chain seq x y z
N MET A 1 43.11 7.27 10.91
CA MET A 1 42.77 7.09 12.35
C MET A 1 42.84 8.40 13.12
N MET A 2 43.98 9.12 13.06
CA MET A 2 44.19 10.42 13.73
C MET A 2 43.14 11.48 13.33
N LEU A 3 42.86 11.65 12.03
CA LEU A 3 41.85 12.60 11.55
C LEU A 3 40.44 12.31 12.10
N ARG A 4 40.06 11.04 12.26
CA ARG A 4 38.74 10.66 12.82
C ARG A 4 38.63 11.08 14.28
N ARG A 5 39.66 10.82 15.09
CA ARG A 5 39.71 11.24 16.50
C ARG A 5 39.66 12.77 16.65
N ILE A 6 40.38 13.49 15.78
CA ILE A 6 40.33 14.96 15.74
C ILE A 6 38.89 15.43 15.44
N LYS A 7 38.22 14.85 14.44
CA LYS A 7 36.81 15.17 14.15
C LYS A 7 35.90 14.93 15.37
N GLY A 8 36.05 13.80 16.06
CA GLY A 8 35.30 13.48 17.28
C GLY A 8 35.51 14.51 18.39
N PHE A 9 36.77 14.82 18.70
CA PHE A 9 37.13 15.82 19.70
C PHE A 9 36.62 17.22 19.34
N VAL A 10 36.85 17.66 18.10
CA VAL A 10 36.39 18.96 17.59
C VAL A 10 34.87 19.06 17.66
N TYR A 11 34.15 18.00 17.30
CA TYR A 11 32.70 17.97 17.38
C TYR A 11 32.19 18.22 18.80
N ILE A 12 32.72 17.49 19.80
CA ILE A 12 32.33 17.66 21.21
C ILE A 12 32.73 19.03 21.75
N LEU A 13 33.91 19.54 21.36
CA LEU A 13 34.36 20.87 21.74
C LEU A 13 33.45 21.97 21.18
N LEU A 14 33.10 21.89 19.90
CA LEU A 14 32.17 22.83 19.24
C LEU A 14 30.78 22.76 19.85
N LEU A 15 30.28 21.57 20.17
CA LEU A 15 29.00 21.38 20.85
C LEU A 15 29.00 22.10 22.19
N PHE A 16 30.03 21.89 23.02
CA PHE A 16 30.13 22.51 24.34
C PHE A 16 30.25 24.04 24.26
N ILE A 17 31.19 24.55 23.46
CA ILE A 17 31.44 26.00 23.32
C ILE A 17 30.21 26.70 22.76
N SER A 18 29.59 26.16 21.71
CA SER A 18 28.41 26.79 21.09
C SER A 18 27.20 26.79 22.03
N THR A 19 27.00 25.72 22.83
CA THR A 19 25.91 25.71 23.82
C THR A 19 26.13 26.72 24.93
N LEU A 20 27.37 26.84 25.42
CA LEU A 20 27.74 27.82 26.44
C LEU A 20 27.51 29.24 25.94
N TYR A 21 27.96 29.54 24.71
CA TYR A 21 27.75 30.82 24.06
C TYR A 21 26.26 31.12 23.86
N GLY A 22 25.50 30.15 23.35
CA GLY A 22 24.04 30.28 23.18
C GLY A 22 23.32 30.56 24.49
N SER A 23 23.72 29.90 25.58
CA SER A 23 23.12 30.12 26.90
C SER A 23 23.37 31.54 27.42
N ILE A 24 24.60 32.03 27.31
CA ILE A 24 25.03 33.31 27.90
C ILE A 24 24.65 34.51 27.01
N PHE A 25 24.82 34.40 25.70
CA PHE A 25 24.69 35.56 24.81
C PHE A 25 23.39 35.57 24.03
N VAL A 26 22.73 34.41 23.85
CA VAL A 26 21.47 34.33 23.11
C VAL A 26 20.28 34.22 24.05
N LEU A 27 20.31 33.33 25.05
CA LEU A 27 19.15 33.08 25.92
C LEU A 27 19.09 34.02 27.14
N PHE A 28 20.21 34.23 27.83
CA PHE A 28 20.26 35.04 29.05
C PHE A 28 19.67 36.46 28.91
N PRO A 29 19.92 37.22 27.83
CA PRO A 29 19.33 38.57 27.68
C PRO A 29 17.79 38.58 27.71
N PHE A 30 17.15 37.46 27.36
CA PHE A 30 15.69 37.34 27.30
C PHE A 30 15.08 36.69 28.55
N VAL A 31 15.88 36.27 29.54
CA VAL A 31 15.39 35.62 30.77
C VAL A 31 14.47 36.54 31.58
N ILE A 32 14.64 37.87 31.48
CA ILE A 32 13.75 38.84 32.12
C ILE A 32 12.29 38.70 31.66
N PHE A 33 12.06 38.24 30.43
CA PHE A 33 10.73 38.01 29.87
C PHE A 33 10.01 36.81 30.49
N ILE A 34 10.69 35.93 31.25
CA ILE A 34 10.04 34.84 31.98
C ILE A 34 8.91 35.35 32.88
N LYS A 35 9.14 36.49 33.55
CA LYS A 35 8.15 37.11 34.44
C LYS A 35 7.29 38.16 33.72
N ILE A 36 7.89 38.94 32.81
CA ILE A 36 7.23 40.11 32.21
C ILE A 36 6.33 39.70 31.02
N ALA A 37 6.79 38.78 30.18
CA ALA A 37 6.09 38.35 28.97
C ALA A 37 6.36 36.85 28.69
N PRO A 38 5.74 35.93 29.44
CA PRO A 38 6.05 34.50 29.36
C PRO A 38 5.87 33.90 27.95
N ASN A 39 4.89 34.38 27.19
CA ASN A 39 4.64 33.95 25.81
C ASN A 39 5.76 34.41 24.86
N LEU A 40 6.25 35.64 25.02
CA LEU A 40 7.39 36.15 24.25
C LEU A 40 8.66 35.37 24.60
N TRP A 41 8.86 35.05 25.89
CA TRP A 41 9.96 34.19 26.31
C TRP A 41 9.91 32.82 25.64
N ARG A 42 8.75 32.15 25.60
CA ARG A 42 8.60 30.88 24.86
C ARG A 42 8.89 31.03 23.38
N PHE A 43 8.31 32.04 22.75
CA PHE A 43 8.54 32.32 21.33
C PHE A 43 10.03 32.45 20.99
N VAL A 44 10.78 33.22 21.79
CA VAL A 44 12.22 33.47 21.59
C VAL A 44 13.05 32.25 21.97
N ALA A 45 12.84 31.67 23.16
CA ALA A 45 13.64 30.57 23.66
C ALA A 45 13.53 29.33 22.78
N ASP A 46 12.30 28.95 22.37
CA ASP A 46 12.08 27.78 21.53
C ASP A 46 12.75 27.94 20.16
N ARG A 47 12.70 29.14 19.55
CA ARG A 47 13.35 29.43 18.25
C ARG A 47 14.87 29.52 18.36
N ALA A 48 15.38 30.14 19.42
CA ALA A 48 16.82 30.25 19.65
C ALA A 48 17.45 28.87 19.88
N VAL A 49 16.80 28.02 20.69
CA VAL A 49 17.22 26.63 20.89
C VAL A 49 17.13 25.87 19.57
N ALA A 50 15.99 25.91 18.87
CA ALA A 50 15.81 25.21 17.60
C ALA A 50 16.87 25.60 16.55
N PHE A 51 17.17 26.89 16.43
CA PHE A 51 18.23 27.36 15.54
C PHE A 51 19.58 26.77 15.96
N TRP A 52 19.90 26.76 17.24
CA TRP A 52 21.11 26.09 17.73
C TRP A 52 21.10 24.59 17.45
N LEU A 53 19.97 23.88 17.58
CA LEU A 53 19.86 22.44 17.27
C LEU A 53 20.22 22.10 15.82
N THR A 54 20.04 23.04 14.87
CA THR A 54 20.48 22.84 13.48
C THR A 54 21.99 22.70 13.35
N PHE A 55 22.77 23.30 14.27
CA PHE A 55 24.23 23.28 14.23
C PHE A 55 24.82 21.87 14.50
N PRO A 56 24.56 21.22 15.65
CA PRO A 56 25.05 19.86 15.88
C PRO A 56 24.44 18.85 14.89
N ALA A 57 23.22 19.09 14.40
CA ALA A 57 22.63 18.28 13.35
C ALA A 57 23.45 18.38 12.04
N ALA A 58 23.70 19.59 11.55
CA ALA A 58 24.52 19.83 10.37
C ALA A 58 25.95 19.28 10.51
N LEU A 59 26.56 19.39 11.71
CA LEU A 59 27.88 18.82 11.97
C LEU A 59 27.90 17.29 11.85
N CYS A 60 26.79 16.58 12.13
CA CYS A 60 26.71 15.13 11.89
C CYS A 60 26.92 14.82 10.40
N GLU A 61 26.22 15.52 9.50
CA GLU A 61 26.34 15.29 8.05
C GLU A 61 27.67 15.82 7.51
N ILE A 62 28.08 17.03 7.88
CA ILE A 62 29.26 17.70 7.28
C ILE A 62 30.58 17.12 7.81
N LEU A 63 30.73 16.93 9.12
CA LEU A 63 32.00 16.46 9.67
C LEU A 63 32.18 14.95 9.51
N PHE A 64 31.11 14.18 9.65
CA PHE A 64 31.18 12.72 9.65
C PHE A 64 30.64 12.05 8.39
N GLY A 65 29.94 12.78 7.51
CA GLY A 65 29.38 12.21 6.28
C GLY A 65 28.23 11.26 6.54
N ILE A 66 27.47 11.47 7.63
CA ILE A 66 26.36 10.58 8.01
C ILE A 66 25.20 10.81 7.05
N GLU A 67 24.68 9.74 6.47
CA GLU A 67 23.47 9.77 5.67
C GLU A 67 22.26 9.33 6.52
N PHE A 68 21.20 10.13 6.49
CA PHE A 68 19.96 9.85 7.22
C PHE A 68 18.86 9.39 6.28
N PHE A 69 18.16 8.31 6.65
CA PHE A 69 17.03 7.75 5.92
C PHE A 69 15.81 7.80 6.80
N ILE A 70 14.75 8.42 6.31
CA ILE A 70 13.50 8.60 7.06
C ILE A 70 12.40 7.96 6.25
N SER A 71 11.60 7.14 6.91
CA SER A 71 10.52 6.34 6.33
C SER A 71 9.32 6.33 7.26
N GLY A 72 8.13 6.02 6.72
CA GLY A 72 6.89 5.95 7.49
C GLY A 72 6.10 7.27 7.51
N ASP A 73 5.32 7.49 8.56
CA ASP A 73 4.39 8.61 8.70
C ASP A 73 5.08 9.95 8.96
N GLU A 74 4.48 11.03 8.47
CA GLU A 74 4.94 12.41 8.73
C GLU A 74 4.58 12.86 10.16
N ILE A 75 5.55 13.46 10.87
CA ILE A 75 5.32 14.09 12.17
C ILE A 75 4.78 15.50 11.98
N SER A 76 3.58 15.75 12.47
CA SER A 76 2.92 17.05 12.37
C SER A 76 3.40 18.01 13.48
N SER A 77 3.81 19.22 13.11
CA SER A 77 4.12 20.29 14.07
C SER A 77 2.87 21.06 14.54
N SER A 78 1.69 20.77 13.99
CA SER A 78 0.46 21.51 14.23
C SER A 78 -0.45 20.91 15.32
N GLU A 79 -0.11 19.75 15.86
CA GLU A 79 -0.84 19.09 16.95
C GLU A 79 0.13 18.56 18.02
N PRO A 80 -0.22 18.60 19.31
CA PRO A 80 0.65 18.07 20.36
C PRO A 80 0.64 16.54 20.36
N ALA A 81 1.81 15.93 20.49
CA ALA A 81 1.98 14.48 20.50
C ALA A 81 3.08 14.00 21.46
N ILE A 82 3.05 12.70 21.75
CA ILE A 82 4.16 12.00 22.38
C ILE A 82 4.92 11.25 21.28
N MET A 83 6.25 11.39 21.25
CA MET A 83 7.13 10.58 20.43
C MET A 83 7.79 9.52 21.33
N ILE A 84 7.62 8.24 21.02
CA ILE A 84 8.29 7.13 21.71
C ILE A 84 9.39 6.57 20.81
N MET A 85 10.62 6.45 21.32
CA MET A 85 11.76 5.98 20.53
C MET A 85 12.54 4.88 21.25
N ASN A 86 13.10 3.91 20.52
CA ASN A 86 14.08 2.99 21.12
C ASN A 86 15.37 3.74 21.46
N HIS A 87 16.07 3.30 22.50
CA HIS A 87 17.25 4.00 23.03
C HIS A 87 18.50 3.13 22.93
N HIS A 88 19.18 3.18 21.78
CA HIS A 88 20.33 2.33 21.52
C HIS A 88 21.66 2.97 21.92
N THR A 89 21.78 4.30 21.82
CA THR A 89 22.98 5.04 22.21
C THR A 89 22.63 6.35 22.88
N ARG A 90 23.54 6.85 23.74
CA ARG A 90 23.43 8.21 24.30
C ARG A 90 23.42 9.31 23.25
N LEU A 91 23.75 9.04 21.98
CA LEU A 91 23.73 10.03 20.90
C LEU A 91 22.38 10.11 20.16
N ASP A 92 21.39 9.27 20.51
CA ASP A 92 20.12 9.14 19.78
C ASP A 92 19.37 10.47 19.57
N TRP A 93 19.41 11.37 20.56
CA TRP A 93 18.76 12.69 20.48
C TRP A 93 19.33 13.57 19.36
N MET A 94 20.64 13.46 19.09
CA MET A 94 21.33 14.23 18.05
C MET A 94 20.92 13.76 16.66
N PHE A 95 20.79 12.44 16.52
CA PHE A 95 20.31 11.82 15.29
C PHE A 95 18.85 12.15 15.05
N LEU A 96 18.03 12.17 16.10
CA LEU A 96 16.63 12.58 15.99
C LEU A 96 16.50 14.03 15.48
N TRP A 97 17.34 14.97 15.92
CA TRP A 97 17.29 16.34 15.41
C TRP A 97 17.53 16.44 13.90
N ASN A 98 18.42 15.61 13.34
CA ASN A 98 18.58 15.51 11.88
C ASN A 98 17.31 14.98 11.20
N ALA A 99 16.67 13.97 11.79
CA ALA A 99 15.43 13.42 11.28
C ALA A 99 14.30 14.46 11.30
N LEU A 100 14.08 15.11 12.44
CA LEU A 100 13.07 16.16 12.60
C LEU A 100 13.30 17.32 11.62
N TYR A 101 14.55 17.77 11.46
CA TYR A 101 14.88 18.83 10.50
C TYR A 101 14.52 18.47 9.06
N LYS A 102 14.81 17.23 8.63
CA LYS A 102 14.52 16.74 7.28
C LYS A 102 13.02 16.49 7.03
N ILE A 103 12.26 16.14 8.07
CA ILE A 103 10.80 16.02 7.99
C ILE A 103 10.19 17.42 7.87
N ASN A 104 10.46 18.27 8.87
CA ASN A 104 9.97 19.64 8.94
C ASN A 104 10.83 20.43 9.94
N PRO A 105 11.61 21.44 9.50
CA PRO A 105 12.49 22.22 10.36
C PRO A 105 11.81 22.85 11.59
N TRP A 106 10.50 23.13 11.50
CA TRP A 106 9.72 23.68 12.61
C TRP A 106 9.49 22.67 13.75
N LEU A 107 9.72 21.37 13.53
CA LEU A 107 9.70 20.36 14.59
C LEU A 107 10.81 20.60 15.62
N LEU A 108 11.95 21.18 15.24
CA LEU A 108 13.00 21.55 16.19
C LEU A 108 12.56 22.65 17.18
N VAL A 109 11.58 23.46 16.81
CA VAL A 109 10.98 24.49 17.70
C VAL A 109 10.02 23.87 18.70
N THR A 110 9.36 22.77 18.31
CA THR A 110 8.28 22.15 19.10
C THR A 110 8.73 20.92 19.87
N GLU A 111 9.91 20.36 19.60
CA GLU A 111 10.42 19.20 20.30
C GLU A 111 10.74 19.50 21.78
N LYS A 112 10.39 18.55 22.65
CA LYS A 112 10.74 18.53 24.07
C LYS A 112 11.23 17.14 24.47
N ILE A 113 12.41 17.04 25.08
CA ILE A 113 12.98 15.75 25.50
C ILE A 113 12.72 15.48 26.98
N SER A 114 12.41 14.23 27.31
CA SER A 114 12.52 13.72 28.68
C SER A 114 13.97 13.35 29.04
N LEU A 115 14.51 14.00 30.07
CA LEU A 115 15.93 13.96 30.44
C LEU A 115 16.14 13.50 31.88
N LYS A 116 17.34 12.99 32.20
CA LYS A 116 17.70 12.67 33.59
C LYS A 116 17.93 13.97 34.37
N LYS A 117 17.37 14.11 35.58
CA LYS A 117 17.49 15.32 36.41
C LYS A 117 18.92 15.86 36.56
N PRO A 118 19.97 15.05 36.78
CA PRO A 118 21.34 15.58 36.92
C PRO A 118 21.86 16.34 35.69
N LEU A 119 21.28 16.15 34.50
CA LEU A 119 21.68 16.88 33.29
C LEU A 119 21.40 18.38 33.40
N LYS A 120 20.46 18.80 34.26
CA LYS A 120 20.16 20.22 34.50
C LYS A 120 21.33 20.98 35.12
N ASP A 121 22.20 20.26 35.85
CA ASP A 121 23.30 20.84 36.62
C ASP A 121 24.59 20.93 35.80
N ILE A 122 24.59 20.45 34.54
CA ILE A 122 25.73 20.56 33.63
C ILE A 122 25.90 22.02 33.21
N PHE A 123 27.10 22.57 33.42
CA PHE A 123 27.44 23.94 33.05
C PHE A 123 27.23 24.20 31.54
N GLY A 124 26.54 25.29 31.19
CA GLY A 124 26.18 25.63 29.82
C GLY A 124 25.03 24.77 29.27
N MET A 125 25.27 23.49 29.00
CA MET A 125 24.25 22.59 28.41
C MET A 125 23.00 22.45 29.26
N GLY A 126 23.15 22.26 30.58
CA GLY A 126 22.02 22.14 31.50
C GLY A 126 21.20 23.44 31.60
N TRP A 127 21.82 24.60 31.43
CA TRP A 127 21.11 25.89 31.37
C TRP A 127 20.29 26.02 30.09
N ALA A 128 20.88 25.68 28.93
CA ALA A 128 20.15 25.65 27.67
C ALA A 128 18.94 24.69 27.73
N MET A 129 19.12 23.49 28.28
CA MET A 129 18.04 22.50 28.43
C MET A 129 16.92 22.99 29.36
N GLN A 130 17.26 23.73 30.44
CA GLN A 130 16.27 24.37 31.31
C GLN A 130 15.51 25.49 30.57
N CYS A 131 16.22 26.34 29.81
CA CYS A 131 15.61 27.36 28.97
C CYS A 131 14.74 26.75 27.87
N ALA A 132 15.11 25.61 27.30
CA ALA A 132 14.29 24.87 26.33
C ALA A 132 13.00 24.32 26.96
N GLY A 133 12.90 24.26 28.29
CA GLY A 133 11.73 23.72 28.98
C GLY A 133 11.59 22.21 28.83
N TYR A 134 12.72 21.48 28.78
CA TYR A 134 12.73 20.02 28.74
C TYR A 134 12.25 19.39 30.07
N LEU A 135 11.78 18.14 29.99
CA LEU A 135 11.18 17.42 31.10
C LEU A 135 12.23 16.62 31.86
N PHE A 136 12.71 17.13 33.00
CA PHE A 136 13.72 16.46 33.82
C PHE A 136 13.11 15.45 34.81
N LEU A 137 13.56 14.20 34.80
CA LEU A 137 13.01 13.11 35.62
C LEU A 137 14.06 12.54 36.59
N GLU A 138 13.63 12.24 37.81
CA GLU A 138 14.40 11.65 38.90
C GLU A 138 14.51 10.13 38.80
N ARG A 139 13.68 9.50 37.95
CA ARG A 139 13.49 8.04 37.91
C ARG A 139 12.87 7.50 39.21
N ASP A 140 12.12 8.36 39.90
CA ASP A 140 11.25 8.03 41.01
C ASP A 140 9.83 8.48 40.65
N PHE A 141 8.93 7.52 40.45
CA PHE A 141 7.62 7.81 39.89
C PHE A 141 6.81 8.78 40.76
N LYS A 142 6.91 8.68 42.10
CA LYS A 142 6.14 9.54 43.01
C LYS A 142 6.58 11.00 42.91
N ASN A 143 7.88 11.26 42.85
CA ASN A 143 8.41 12.61 42.65
C ASN A 143 8.14 13.12 41.22
N ASP A 144 8.33 12.26 40.23
CA ASP A 144 8.20 12.59 38.82
C ASP A 144 6.76 12.93 38.41
N GLN A 145 5.75 12.35 39.07
CA GLN A 145 4.33 12.65 38.82
C GLN A 145 4.01 14.15 38.93
N LYS A 146 4.50 14.82 39.99
CA LYS A 146 4.27 16.25 40.20
C LYS A 146 4.98 17.10 39.16
N ASN A 147 6.19 16.69 38.77
CA ASN A 147 6.96 17.43 37.78
C ASN A 147 6.34 17.30 36.38
N MET A 148 5.94 16.09 35.99
CA MET A 148 5.19 15.86 34.75
C MET A 148 3.91 16.69 34.71
N GLU A 149 3.13 16.71 35.79
CA GLU A 149 1.91 17.52 35.87
C GLU A 149 2.18 19.01 35.69
N SER A 150 3.20 19.55 36.36
CA SER A 150 3.60 20.95 36.18
C SER A 150 4.04 21.25 34.74
N ALA A 151 4.81 20.36 34.13
CA ALA A 151 5.30 20.53 32.76
C ALA A 151 4.16 20.48 31.73
N ILE A 152 3.28 19.47 31.78
CA ILE A 152 2.15 19.36 30.84
C ILE A 152 1.17 20.52 31.00
N LYS A 153 0.88 20.93 32.25
CA LYS A 153 0.06 22.12 32.50
C LYS A 153 0.69 23.38 31.91
N TYR A 154 2.01 23.53 32.01
CA TYR A 154 2.74 24.65 31.41
C TYR A 154 2.68 24.61 29.88
N TYR A 155 2.94 23.44 29.28
CA TYR A 155 2.88 23.23 27.84
C TYR A 155 1.50 23.56 27.26
N SER A 156 0.45 22.98 27.83
CA SER A 156 -0.95 23.27 27.46
C SER A 156 -1.28 24.77 27.54
N LYS A 157 -0.87 25.45 28.61
CA LYS A 157 -1.13 26.90 28.79
C LYS A 157 -0.32 27.80 27.86
N SER A 158 0.82 27.33 27.35
CA SER A 158 1.66 28.13 26.45
C SER A 158 1.02 28.35 25.07
N GLY A 159 0.06 27.51 24.68
CA GLY A 159 -0.58 27.54 23.36
C GLY A 159 0.28 26.98 22.22
N ASN A 160 1.50 26.53 22.50
CA ASN A 160 2.35 25.84 21.52
C ASN A 160 1.97 24.36 21.43
N ASN A 161 2.23 23.72 20.29
CA ASN A 161 2.00 22.28 20.07
C ASN A 161 3.31 21.51 20.20
N TYR A 162 3.64 21.07 21.40
CA TYR A 162 4.92 20.41 21.66
C TYR A 162 4.90 18.90 21.36
N GLN A 163 6.02 18.40 20.83
CA GLN A 163 6.27 16.99 20.58
C GLN A 163 7.19 16.43 21.66
N ILE A 164 6.65 15.63 22.58
CA ILE A 164 7.36 15.20 23.77
C ILE A 164 8.03 13.84 23.50
N LEU A 165 9.36 13.82 23.40
CA LEU A 165 10.16 12.61 23.25
C LEU A 165 10.30 11.86 24.58
N LEU A 166 9.89 10.61 24.58
CA LEU A 166 10.07 9.65 25.64
C LEU A 166 10.90 8.46 25.13
N PHE A 167 11.80 7.99 26.00
CA PHE A 167 12.50 6.71 25.83
C PHE A 167 11.95 5.69 26.85
N PRO A 168 10.93 4.90 26.48
CA PRO A 168 10.31 3.91 27.37
C PRO A 168 11.28 2.89 27.97
N GLU A 169 12.39 2.59 27.31
CA GLU A 169 13.46 1.71 27.84
C GLU A 169 14.04 2.26 29.17
N GLY A 170 13.98 3.58 29.35
CA GLY A 170 14.44 4.29 30.55
C GLY A 170 15.96 4.39 30.67
N THR A 171 16.72 3.74 29.80
CA THR A 171 18.18 3.80 29.68
C THR A 171 18.62 3.34 28.30
N ASP A 172 19.83 3.71 27.90
CA ASP A 172 20.49 3.26 26.68
C ASP A 172 20.87 1.77 26.74
N LYS A 173 20.86 1.11 25.57
CA LYS A 173 21.14 -0.33 25.43
C LYS A 173 22.64 -0.67 25.50
N GLY A 174 23.19 -0.64 26.71
CA GLY A 174 24.50 -1.21 27.02
C GLY A 174 24.44 -2.67 27.51
N VAL A 175 25.58 -3.35 27.57
CA VAL A 175 25.71 -4.77 28.00
C VAL A 175 25.02 -5.03 29.36
N SER A 176 25.25 -4.15 30.34
CA SER A 176 24.64 -4.26 31.68
C SER A 176 23.12 -4.08 31.66
N ALA A 177 22.62 -3.15 30.83
CA ALA A 177 21.19 -2.89 30.71
C ALA A 177 20.46 -4.04 29.99
N THR A 178 21.07 -4.60 28.93
CA THR A 178 20.56 -5.80 28.25
C THR A 178 20.47 -6.98 29.21
N LYS A 179 21.51 -7.26 30.00
CA LYS A 179 21.47 -8.32 31.01
C LYS A 179 20.31 -8.14 31.99
N LYS A 180 20.13 -6.94 32.54
CA LYS A 180 19.02 -6.64 33.47
C LYS A 180 17.64 -6.82 32.81
N SER A 181 17.52 -6.45 31.52
CA SER A 181 16.29 -6.64 30.75
C SER A 181 16.01 -8.12 30.50
N HIS A 182 17.03 -8.93 30.21
CA HIS A 182 16.91 -10.39 30.08
C HIS A 182 16.53 -11.05 31.42
N ASP A 183 17.19 -10.69 32.52
CA ASP A 183 16.86 -11.19 33.86
C ASP A 183 15.40 -10.87 34.22
N PHE A 184 14.93 -9.66 33.89
CA PHE A 184 13.53 -9.27 34.04
C PHE A 184 12.60 -10.12 33.18
N ALA A 185 12.96 -10.36 31.92
CA ALA A 185 12.16 -11.15 31.00
C ALA A 185 12.02 -12.60 31.46
N ILE A 186 13.12 -13.24 31.87
CA ILE A 186 13.15 -14.61 32.42
C ILE A 186 12.24 -14.70 33.65
N LYS A 187 12.38 -13.76 34.59
CA LYS A 187 11.60 -13.74 35.83
C LYS A 187 10.09 -13.64 35.61
N HIS A 188 9.65 -13.01 34.52
CA HIS A 188 8.24 -12.76 34.22
C HIS A 188 7.71 -13.60 33.04
N GLY A 189 8.49 -14.56 32.54
CA GLY A 189 8.09 -15.41 31.39
C GLY A 189 7.88 -14.64 30.08
N LEU A 190 8.60 -13.53 29.89
CA LEU A 190 8.55 -12.70 28.68
C LEU A 190 9.64 -13.11 27.69
N PRO A 191 9.45 -12.87 26.37
CA PRO A 191 10.51 -13.06 25.39
C PRO A 191 11.73 -12.17 25.70
N GLN A 192 12.92 -12.68 25.42
CA GLN A 192 14.14 -11.88 25.46
C GLN A 192 14.24 -11.05 24.17
N TYR A 193 14.60 -9.78 24.32
CA TYR A 193 14.82 -8.87 23.19
C TYR A 193 16.31 -8.61 23.04
N ASP A 194 16.80 -8.72 21.81
CA ASP A 194 18.22 -8.59 21.49
C ASP A 194 18.55 -7.20 20.94
N ASN A 195 17.56 -6.50 20.37
CA ASN A 195 17.73 -5.21 19.71
C ASN A 195 17.16 -4.02 20.51
N VAL A 196 16.19 -4.25 21.39
CA VAL A 196 15.65 -3.26 22.35
C VAL A 196 15.65 -3.77 23.80
N LEU A 197 15.47 -2.90 24.78
CA LEU A 197 15.15 -3.27 26.17
C LEU A 197 13.62 -3.30 26.39
N HIS A 198 13.14 -4.09 27.36
CA HIS A 198 11.71 -4.08 27.71
C HIS A 198 11.26 -2.69 28.20
N PRO A 199 10.13 -2.16 27.72
CA PRO A 199 9.71 -0.80 28.04
C PRO A 199 9.14 -0.71 29.46
N ARG A 200 9.38 0.42 30.11
CA ARG A 200 8.75 0.81 31.39
C ARG A 200 7.46 1.55 31.08
N THR A 201 6.32 1.02 31.54
CA THR A 201 5.01 1.52 31.13
C THR A 201 4.47 2.68 31.99
N ALA A 202 4.78 2.71 33.28
CA ALA A 202 4.12 3.61 34.24
C ALA A 202 4.24 5.10 33.86
N GLY A 203 5.42 5.56 33.45
CA GLY A 203 5.63 6.95 33.04
C GLY A 203 4.87 7.31 31.75
N PHE A 204 4.82 6.40 30.79
CA PHE A 204 4.07 6.58 29.54
C PHE A 204 2.56 6.61 29.79
N GLU A 205 2.04 5.67 30.58
CA GLU A 205 0.62 5.60 30.95
C GLU A 205 0.16 6.88 31.65
N TYR A 206 0.95 7.34 32.63
CA TYR A 206 0.66 8.57 33.34
C TYR A 206 0.71 9.80 32.43
N LEU A 207 1.69 9.88 31.51
CA LEU A 207 1.81 10.99 30.58
C LEU A 207 0.62 11.07 29.61
N ILE A 208 0.16 9.93 29.09
CA ILE A 208 -1.04 9.83 28.23
C ILE A 208 -2.27 10.32 29.00
N GLU A 209 -2.49 9.84 30.22
CA GLU A 209 -3.63 10.25 31.06
C GLU A 209 -3.60 11.75 31.36
N LEU A 210 -2.42 12.26 31.72
CA LEU A 210 -2.21 13.65 32.08
C LEU A 210 -2.43 14.59 30.90
N MET A 211 -1.88 14.28 29.72
CA MET A 211 -2.08 15.08 28.52
C MET A 211 -3.54 15.04 28.05
N ARG A 212 -4.24 13.91 28.22
CA ARG A 212 -5.70 13.83 28.00
C ARG A 212 -6.48 14.75 28.94
N ARG A 213 -6.16 14.73 30.23
CA ARG A 213 -6.79 15.59 31.25
C ARG A 213 -6.71 17.07 30.90
N TYR A 214 -5.60 17.49 30.27
CA TYR A 214 -5.39 18.87 29.81
C TYR A 214 -5.77 19.12 28.34
N ASN A 215 -6.42 18.15 27.67
CA ASN A 215 -6.78 18.21 26.25
C ASN A 215 -5.60 18.63 25.35
N TYR A 216 -4.44 18.01 25.58
CA TYR A 216 -3.15 18.41 25.01
C TYR A 216 -2.42 17.22 24.39
N ILE A 217 -3.14 16.29 23.77
CA ILE A 217 -2.56 15.20 22.98
C ILE A 217 -3.55 14.74 21.91
N ASN A 218 -3.05 14.54 20.70
CA ASN A 218 -3.85 14.08 19.57
C ASN A 218 -3.43 12.69 19.10
N CYS A 219 -2.13 12.39 19.15
CA CYS A 219 -1.56 11.16 18.63
C CYS A 219 -0.29 10.76 19.37
N VAL A 220 0.19 9.54 19.09
CA VAL A 220 1.49 9.04 19.55
C VAL A 220 2.28 8.61 18.32
N TYR A 221 3.52 9.08 18.20
CA TYR A 221 4.45 8.66 17.16
C TYR A 221 5.41 7.63 17.71
N ASP A 222 5.42 6.43 17.14
CA ASP A 222 6.44 5.43 17.37
C ASP A 222 7.60 5.60 16.39
N ILE A 223 8.78 5.86 16.91
CA ILE A 223 9.99 6.08 16.12
C ILE A 223 10.93 4.90 16.36
N THR A 224 11.22 4.14 15.30
CA THR A 224 12.24 3.10 15.32
C THR A 224 13.51 3.63 14.67
N VAL A 225 14.62 3.60 15.42
CA VAL A 225 15.94 4.02 14.92
C VAL A 225 16.90 2.83 14.83
N GLY A 226 17.59 2.70 13.70
CA GLY A 226 18.53 1.63 13.39
C GLY A 226 19.85 2.17 12.80
N TYR A 227 20.95 1.45 13.06
CA TYR A 227 22.32 1.91 12.77
C TYR A 227 23.13 0.89 11.96
N ASP A 228 24.06 1.36 11.13
CA ASP A 228 25.07 0.48 10.52
C ASP A 228 26.15 0.06 11.53
N GLN A 229 26.55 1.00 12.39
CA GLN A 229 27.46 0.82 13.53
C GLN A 229 27.09 1.77 14.66
N VAL A 230 27.48 1.43 15.89
CA VAL A 230 27.02 2.14 17.10
C VAL A 230 28.21 2.67 17.88
N THR A 231 28.14 3.95 18.23
CA THR A 231 29.01 4.61 19.22
C THR A 231 28.16 4.89 20.45
N GLN A 232 28.52 4.38 21.63
CA GLN A 232 27.64 4.35 22.81
C GLN A 232 27.53 5.69 23.54
N SER A 233 28.56 6.54 23.46
CA SER A 233 28.60 7.79 24.24
C SER A 233 29.41 8.91 23.58
N GLU A 234 29.19 10.13 24.07
CA GLU A 234 29.90 11.35 23.72
C GLU A 234 31.41 11.23 24.04
N ILE A 235 31.75 10.52 25.12
CA ILE A 235 33.15 10.25 25.51
C ILE A 235 33.80 9.29 24.52
N GLU A 236 33.09 8.22 24.16
CA GLU A 236 33.57 7.28 23.15
C GLU A 236 33.74 7.98 21.79
N LEU A 237 32.82 8.87 21.42
CA LEU A 237 32.94 9.70 20.23
C LEU A 237 34.19 10.59 20.27
N ALA A 238 34.45 11.28 21.38
CA ALA A 238 35.63 12.13 21.53
C ALA A 238 36.94 11.35 21.38
N ILE A 239 37.01 10.13 21.92
CA ILE A 239 38.23 9.30 21.93
C ILE A 239 38.41 8.57 20.60
N SER A 240 37.33 7.98 20.06
CA SER A 240 37.40 7.09 18.90
C SER A 240 37.21 7.82 17.57
N GLY A 241 36.42 8.89 17.56
CA GLY A 241 35.97 9.56 16.34
C GLY A 241 35.08 8.70 15.45
N LYS A 242 34.51 7.61 15.97
CA LYS A 242 33.59 6.72 15.23
C LYS A 242 32.16 7.26 15.34
N MET A 243 31.47 7.30 14.21
CA MET A 243 30.05 7.64 14.08
C MET A 243 29.42 6.70 13.05
N PRO A 244 28.11 6.40 13.12
CA PRO A 244 27.42 5.65 12.07
C PRO A 244 27.64 6.29 10.71
N GLY A 245 27.80 5.47 9.65
CA GLY A 245 27.75 5.97 8.27
C GLY A 245 26.33 6.23 7.83
N TYR A 246 25.39 5.41 8.33
CA TYR A 246 23.97 5.46 7.97
C TYR A 246 23.12 5.39 9.23
N VAL A 247 22.15 6.31 9.34
CA VAL A 247 21.14 6.30 10.40
C VAL A 247 19.76 6.21 9.78
N HIS A 248 18.96 5.27 10.25
CA HIS A 248 17.64 4.98 9.70
C HIS A 248 16.58 5.27 10.74
N PHE A 249 15.54 5.96 10.31
CA PHE A 249 14.33 6.25 11.05
C PHE A 249 13.13 5.67 10.31
N ASP A 250 12.28 4.97 11.05
CA ASP A 250 10.97 4.55 10.62
C ASP A 250 9.94 5.04 11.64
N ILE A 251 8.91 5.74 11.16
CA ILE A 251 7.96 6.47 12.00
C ILE A 251 6.56 5.91 11.75
N LYS A 252 5.83 5.64 12.82
CA LYS A 252 4.43 5.21 12.74
C LYS A 252 3.55 6.04 13.66
N ARG A 253 2.45 6.57 13.13
CA ARG A 253 1.50 7.40 13.84
C ARG A 253 0.32 6.57 14.33
N TYR A 254 0.08 6.62 15.63
CA TYR A 254 -1.06 5.99 16.28
C TYR A 254 -2.09 7.05 16.71
N ASP A 255 -3.36 6.81 16.42
CA ASP A 255 -4.45 7.66 16.91
C ASP A 255 -4.64 7.42 18.42
N LEU A 256 -4.94 8.47 19.18
CA LEU A 256 -5.12 8.36 20.62
C LEU A 256 -6.22 7.34 21.02
N ARG A 257 -7.20 7.11 20.15
CA ARG A 257 -8.29 6.14 20.34
C ARG A 257 -7.80 4.69 20.43
N GLU A 258 -6.68 4.37 19.80
CA GLU A 258 -6.09 3.03 19.86
C GLU A 258 -5.59 2.70 21.26
N PHE A 259 -5.25 3.73 22.03
CA PHE A 259 -4.87 3.64 23.45
C PHE A 259 -6.08 3.79 24.40
N THR A 260 -7.33 3.85 23.91
CA THR A 260 -8.55 3.98 24.75
C THR A 260 -9.58 2.88 24.60
N ASN A 261 -9.55 2.03 23.56
CA ASN A 261 -10.68 1.15 23.20
C ASN A 261 -11.43 0.52 24.39
N GLU A 262 -12.60 1.12 24.69
CA GLU A 262 -13.52 0.79 25.78
C GLU A 262 -14.33 -0.50 25.51
N ASN A 263 -14.28 -1.06 24.30
CA ASN A 263 -14.97 -2.32 23.98
C ASN A 263 -14.31 -3.57 24.62
N ASN A 264 -13.20 -3.41 25.36
CA ASN A 264 -12.48 -4.47 26.06
C ASN A 264 -12.55 -4.35 27.59
N ILE A 265 -13.57 -3.67 28.15
CA ILE A 265 -13.75 -3.48 29.61
C ILE A 265 -13.84 -4.81 30.41
N HIS A 266 -14.02 -5.96 29.75
CA HIS A 266 -14.03 -7.28 30.41
C HIS A 266 -12.65 -7.98 30.52
N LEU A 267 -11.55 -7.36 30.09
CA LEU A 267 -10.20 -7.89 30.30
C LEU A 267 -9.39 -6.91 31.16
N LYS A 268 -8.82 -7.40 32.26
CA LYS A 268 -7.89 -6.67 33.15
C LYS A 268 -6.59 -6.18 32.46
N ASP A 269 -6.48 -6.32 31.13
CA ASP A 269 -5.25 -6.26 30.33
C ASP A 269 -5.29 -5.23 29.18
N SER A 270 -6.22 -4.25 29.17
CA SER A 270 -6.37 -3.29 28.05
C SER A 270 -6.03 -1.83 28.43
N GLY A 271 -4.75 -1.52 28.65
CA GLY A 271 -4.27 -0.15 28.96
C GLY A 271 -3.13 0.34 28.05
N PRO A 272 -2.81 1.66 28.05
CA PRO A 272 -1.75 2.22 27.21
C PRO A 272 -0.39 1.54 27.37
N GLY A 273 -0.06 1.03 28.55
CA GLY A 273 1.19 0.31 28.80
C GLY A 273 1.24 -1.07 28.15
N GLN A 274 0.12 -1.78 28.07
CA GLN A 274 0.06 -3.06 27.33
C GLN A 274 0.20 -2.81 25.83
N TYR A 275 -0.40 -1.74 25.31
CA TYR A 275 -0.22 -1.34 23.91
C TYR A 275 1.25 -0.98 23.62
N LEU A 276 1.89 -0.24 24.53
CA LEU A 276 3.33 0.06 24.44
C LEU A 276 4.20 -1.19 24.39
N LYS A 277 3.90 -2.23 25.18
CA LYS A 277 4.61 -3.51 25.12
C LYS A 277 4.43 -4.21 23.76
N LYS A 278 3.24 -4.15 23.17
CA LYS A 278 2.97 -4.66 21.82
C LYS A 278 3.79 -3.92 20.77
N ILE A 279 3.84 -2.59 20.85
CA ILE A 279 4.68 -1.74 19.97
C ILE A 279 6.15 -2.16 20.10
N TRP A 280 6.65 -2.37 21.32
CA TRP A 280 8.04 -2.80 21.54
C TRP A 280 8.34 -4.20 20.97
N ALA A 281 7.40 -5.14 21.06
CA ALA A 281 7.56 -6.46 20.45
C ALA A 281 7.61 -6.39 18.91
N GLU A 282 6.85 -5.47 18.30
CA GLU A 282 6.92 -5.19 16.86
C GLU A 282 8.24 -4.54 16.48
N LYS A 283 8.70 -3.58 17.29
CA LYS A 283 9.97 -2.90 17.13
C LYS A 283 11.16 -3.85 17.19
N GLU A 284 11.17 -4.81 18.12
CA GLU A 284 12.20 -5.85 18.20
C GLU A 284 12.31 -6.63 16.89
N ARG A 285 11.18 -7.17 16.38
CA ARG A 285 11.16 -7.89 15.09
C ARG A 285 11.60 -7.03 13.92
N LYS A 286 11.23 -5.75 13.93
CA LYS A 286 11.60 -4.79 12.88
C LYS A 286 13.10 -4.56 12.85
N LEU A 287 13.71 -4.37 14.02
CA LEU A 287 15.15 -4.22 14.16
C LEU A 287 15.90 -5.52 13.87
N GLU A 288 15.37 -6.67 14.25
CA GLU A 288 15.95 -7.97 13.90
C GLU A 288 16.10 -8.13 12.38
N LYS A 289 15.02 -7.87 11.61
CA LYS A 289 15.07 -7.86 10.15
C LYS A 289 16.00 -6.79 9.60
N PHE A 290 16.08 -5.62 10.23
CA PHE A 290 17.01 -4.56 9.84
C PHE A 290 18.47 -5.00 9.98
N TYR A 291 18.83 -5.62 11.10
CA TYR A 291 20.21 -6.02 11.39
C TYR A 291 20.66 -7.31 10.69
N GLN A 292 19.73 -8.17 10.24
CA GLN A 292 20.03 -9.35 9.42
C GLN A 292 20.49 -8.98 7.99
N GLN A 293 20.23 -7.76 7.52
CA GLN A 293 20.62 -7.30 6.19
C GLN A 293 22.13 -7.03 6.07
N LYS A 294 22.69 -7.16 4.86
CA LYS A 294 24.07 -6.75 4.57
C LYS A 294 24.22 -5.23 4.78
N ASN A 295 25.38 -4.78 5.29
CA ASN A 295 25.60 -3.36 5.64
C ASN A 295 25.33 -2.36 4.50
N SER A 296 25.58 -2.72 3.24
CA SER A 296 25.32 -1.86 2.07
C SER A 296 23.83 -1.76 1.69
N SER A 297 22.98 -2.61 2.24
CA SER A 297 21.54 -2.70 1.94
C SER A 297 20.64 -2.47 3.15
N LYS A 298 21.21 -2.28 4.36
CA LYS A 298 20.44 -2.02 5.59
C LYS A 298 19.47 -0.88 5.31
N ARG A 299 18.17 -1.15 5.31
CA ARG A 299 17.07 -0.16 5.33
C ARG A 299 15.95 -0.78 6.17
N PHE A 300 15.11 0.05 6.79
CA PHE A 300 13.83 -0.47 7.26
C PHE A 300 13.05 -0.88 6.02
N ILE A 301 12.93 -2.19 5.82
CA ILE A 301 12.15 -2.76 4.72
C ILE A 301 10.72 -2.31 4.97
N MET A 302 10.26 -1.32 4.21
CA MET A 302 8.83 -1.15 4.04
C MET A 302 8.37 -2.42 3.36
N GLY A 303 7.52 -3.19 4.03
CA GLY A 303 6.81 -4.25 3.33
C GLY A 303 5.94 -3.65 2.22
N GLU A 304 4.94 -4.43 1.86
CA GLU A 304 3.83 -3.93 1.07
C GLU A 304 3.25 -2.63 1.68
N PRO A 305 2.95 -1.58 0.89
CA PRO A 305 2.43 -0.32 1.41
C PRO A 305 1.08 -0.50 2.10
N GLU A 306 0.76 0.41 3.02
CA GLU A 306 -0.45 0.29 3.81
C GLU A 306 -1.72 0.39 2.95
N THR A 307 -2.75 -0.33 3.38
CA THR A 307 -4.09 -0.22 2.81
C THR A 307 -4.74 1.06 3.33
N VAL A 308 -5.18 1.93 2.41
CA VAL A 308 -5.81 3.20 2.76
C VAL A 308 -7.13 2.93 3.47
N SER A 309 -7.31 3.49 4.66
CA SER A 309 -8.55 3.35 5.46
C SER A 309 -9.33 4.65 5.59
N LYS A 310 -8.70 5.80 5.34
CA LYS A 310 -9.28 7.13 5.51
C LYS A 310 -8.86 8.05 4.37
N SER A 311 -9.75 8.97 4.00
CA SER A 311 -9.48 10.03 3.05
C SER A 311 -10.26 11.30 3.38
N PRO A 312 -9.76 12.47 2.96
CA PRO A 312 -10.52 13.72 2.99
C PRO A 312 -11.88 13.64 2.27
N PHE A 313 -12.86 14.42 2.76
CA PHE A 313 -14.24 14.39 2.24
C PHE A 313 -14.35 14.68 0.73
N TYR A 314 -13.55 15.61 0.20
CA TYR A 314 -13.60 15.96 -1.22
C TYR A 314 -13.19 14.80 -2.14
N PHE A 315 -12.25 13.94 -1.72
CA PHE A 315 -11.91 12.74 -2.47
C PHE A 315 -13.10 11.80 -2.54
N LYS A 316 -13.86 11.64 -1.46
CA LYS A 316 -15.06 10.80 -1.43
C LYS A 316 -16.14 11.28 -2.39
N VAL A 317 -16.37 12.60 -2.45
CA VAL A 317 -17.31 13.20 -3.41
C VAL A 317 -16.86 12.91 -4.84
N PHE A 318 -15.58 13.12 -5.14
CA PHE A 318 -15.03 12.84 -6.47
C PHE A 318 -15.10 11.35 -6.83
N GLY A 319 -14.77 10.48 -5.88
CA GLY A 319 -14.90 9.03 -5.99
C GLY A 319 -16.32 8.58 -6.26
N ALA A 320 -17.31 9.13 -5.55
CA ALA A 320 -18.73 8.87 -5.77
C ALA A 320 -19.20 9.31 -7.16
N LEU A 321 -18.73 10.45 -7.66
CA LEU A 321 -19.02 10.91 -9.03
C LEU A 321 -18.45 9.94 -10.07
N VAL A 322 -17.19 9.52 -9.92
CA VAL A 322 -16.54 8.56 -10.82
C VAL A 322 -17.25 7.20 -10.79
N ALA A 323 -17.57 6.68 -9.61
CA ALA A 323 -18.30 5.42 -9.47
C ALA A 323 -19.69 5.49 -10.12
N SER A 324 -20.41 6.60 -9.94
CA SER A 324 -21.72 6.83 -10.56
C SER A 324 -21.61 6.86 -12.09
N LEU A 325 -20.58 7.53 -12.60
CA LEU A 325 -20.32 7.62 -14.03
C LEU A 325 -19.97 6.25 -14.65
N LEU A 326 -19.17 5.42 -13.96
CA LEU A 326 -18.87 4.04 -14.38
C LEU A 326 -20.13 3.16 -14.37
N LEU A 327 -20.96 3.27 -13.32
CA LEU A 327 -22.20 2.51 -13.23
C LEU A 327 -23.21 2.93 -14.31
N LEU A 328 -23.42 4.22 -14.51
CA LEU A 328 -24.36 4.74 -15.52
C LEU A 328 -23.89 4.45 -16.94
N SER A 329 -22.59 4.61 -17.24
CA SER A 329 -22.05 4.31 -18.57
C SER A 329 -22.18 2.83 -18.94
N THR A 330 -21.90 1.90 -18.02
CA THR A 330 -22.11 0.46 -18.27
C THR A 330 -23.58 0.12 -18.45
N LEU A 331 -24.44 0.69 -17.60
CA LEU A 331 -25.87 0.47 -17.65
C LEU A 331 -26.44 0.95 -18.99
N PHE A 332 -26.16 2.19 -19.37
CA PHE A 332 -26.63 2.73 -20.64
C PHE A 332 -25.99 2.06 -21.85
N GLY A 333 -24.70 1.74 -21.80
CA GLY A 333 -24.04 0.98 -22.87
C GLY A 333 -24.69 -0.39 -23.08
N SER A 334 -25.00 -1.12 -22.00
CA SER A 334 -25.67 -2.43 -22.11
C SER A 334 -27.06 -2.36 -22.75
N ILE A 335 -27.84 -1.34 -22.39
CA ILE A 335 -29.25 -1.22 -22.81
C ILE A 335 -29.42 -0.51 -24.16
N PHE A 336 -28.67 0.56 -24.40
CA PHE A 336 -28.85 1.38 -25.60
C PHE A 336 -27.87 1.05 -26.73
N MET A 337 -26.77 0.35 -26.44
CA MET A 337 -25.76 0.01 -27.46
C MET A 337 -25.61 -1.50 -27.71
N LEU A 338 -25.75 -2.36 -26.69
CA LEU A 338 -25.64 -3.81 -26.87
C LEU A 338 -26.99 -4.48 -27.14
N TRP A 339 -27.99 -4.28 -26.27
CA TRP A 339 -29.29 -4.92 -26.37
C TRP A 339 -29.97 -4.79 -27.75
N PRO A 340 -30.01 -3.61 -28.41
CA PRO A 340 -30.71 -3.45 -29.69
C PRO A 340 -30.16 -4.36 -30.79
N PHE A 341 -28.91 -4.82 -30.67
CA PHE A 341 -28.23 -5.66 -31.65
C PHE A 341 -28.16 -7.13 -31.26
N THR A 342 -28.76 -7.53 -30.13
CA THR A 342 -28.74 -8.94 -29.67
C THR A 342 -29.46 -9.89 -30.62
N PHE A 343 -30.36 -9.40 -31.48
CA PHE A 343 -30.97 -10.21 -32.55
C PHE A 343 -29.93 -10.78 -33.53
N LEU A 344 -28.76 -10.12 -33.67
CA LEU A 344 -27.65 -10.61 -34.49
C LEU A 344 -27.09 -11.94 -33.99
N ILE A 345 -27.30 -12.31 -32.72
CA ILE A 345 -26.93 -13.64 -32.19
C ILE A 345 -27.55 -14.77 -33.03
N ILE A 346 -28.76 -14.54 -33.56
CA ILE A 346 -29.53 -15.54 -34.33
C ILE A 346 -29.31 -15.36 -35.85
N LEU A 347 -29.17 -14.11 -36.29
CA LEU A 347 -29.05 -13.79 -37.72
C LEU A 347 -27.62 -13.94 -38.23
N TYR A 348 -26.64 -13.31 -37.55
CA TYR A 348 -25.24 -13.23 -37.94
C TYR A 348 -24.33 -13.35 -36.70
N PRO A 349 -24.11 -14.57 -36.18
CA PRO A 349 -23.40 -14.78 -34.92
C PRO A 349 -21.95 -14.25 -34.91
N SER A 350 -21.24 -14.37 -36.04
CA SER A 350 -19.87 -13.83 -36.22
C SER A 350 -19.86 -12.30 -36.06
N LEU A 351 -20.79 -11.62 -36.72
CA LEU A 351 -20.94 -10.16 -36.67
C LEU A 351 -21.30 -9.69 -35.26
N TRP A 352 -22.22 -10.36 -34.57
CA TRP A 352 -22.52 -10.08 -33.17
C TRP A 352 -21.27 -10.18 -32.29
N ARG A 353 -20.47 -11.24 -32.46
CA ARG A 353 -19.26 -11.42 -31.64
C ARG A 353 -18.29 -10.26 -31.81
N ARG A 354 -17.98 -9.92 -33.06
CA ARG A 354 -17.08 -8.79 -33.39
C ARG A 354 -17.63 -7.48 -32.84
N PHE A 355 -18.92 -7.22 -33.02
CA PHE A 355 -19.58 -6.00 -32.55
C PHE A 355 -19.53 -5.87 -31.01
N ALA A 356 -19.91 -6.93 -30.29
CA ALA A 356 -19.91 -6.93 -28.83
C ALA A 356 -18.48 -6.89 -28.24
N ASP A 357 -17.49 -7.47 -28.93
CA ASP A 357 -16.06 -7.36 -28.56
C ASP A 357 -15.55 -5.92 -28.69
N ILE A 358 -15.82 -5.27 -29.82
CA ILE A 358 -15.39 -3.89 -30.07
C ILE A 358 -16.07 -2.92 -29.10
N LEU A 359 -17.39 -2.97 -28.94
CA LEU A 359 -18.12 -2.03 -28.08
C LEU A 359 -17.68 -2.12 -26.62
N VAL A 360 -17.50 -3.33 -26.11
CA VAL A 360 -17.07 -3.52 -24.72
C VAL A 360 -15.59 -3.14 -24.55
N GLY A 361 -14.73 -3.43 -25.53
CA GLY A 361 -13.34 -2.97 -25.50
C GLY A 361 -13.20 -1.44 -25.54
N LEU A 362 -14.03 -0.76 -26.35
CA LEU A 362 -14.14 0.71 -26.33
C LEU A 362 -14.63 1.23 -24.98
N TRP A 363 -15.56 0.51 -24.34
CA TRP A 363 -15.97 0.84 -22.97
C TRP A 363 -14.85 0.61 -21.97
N PHE A 364 -13.99 -0.42 -22.07
CA PHE A 364 -12.84 -0.61 -21.17
C PHE A 364 -11.83 0.53 -21.21
N LEU A 365 -11.70 1.23 -22.34
CA LEU A 365 -10.86 2.42 -22.41
C LEU A 365 -11.39 3.58 -21.57
N PHE A 366 -12.70 3.62 -21.29
CA PHE A 366 -13.31 4.67 -20.47
C PHE A 366 -12.79 4.69 -19.02
N PRO A 367 -12.92 3.61 -18.21
CA PRO A 367 -12.33 3.56 -16.88
C PRO A 367 -10.81 3.69 -16.93
N ALA A 368 -10.13 3.08 -17.91
CA ALA A 368 -8.69 3.24 -18.06
C ALA A 368 -8.29 4.73 -18.19
N GLY A 369 -9.02 5.46 -19.04
CA GLY A 369 -8.88 6.90 -19.23
C GLY A 369 -9.16 7.70 -17.96
N LEU A 370 -10.26 7.42 -17.25
CA LEU A 370 -10.57 8.11 -15.99
C LEU A 370 -9.47 7.92 -14.93
N LEU A 371 -8.94 6.71 -14.80
CA LEU A 371 -7.88 6.41 -13.84
C LEU A 371 -6.58 7.14 -14.18
N GLU A 372 -6.11 7.05 -15.43
CA GLU A 372 -4.85 7.67 -15.81
C GLU A 372 -4.95 9.20 -15.94
N LEU A 373 -6.03 9.72 -16.54
CA LEU A 373 -6.17 11.16 -16.83
C LEU A 373 -6.69 11.95 -15.63
N CYS A 374 -7.69 11.43 -14.90
CA CYS A 374 -8.30 12.17 -13.80
C CYS A 374 -7.57 11.92 -12.46
N TYR A 375 -7.16 10.68 -12.21
CA TYR A 375 -6.40 10.34 -10.99
C TYR A 375 -4.89 10.41 -11.17
N GLY A 376 -4.37 10.60 -12.39
CA GLY A 376 -2.94 10.74 -12.61
C GLY A 376 -2.15 9.49 -12.23
N ILE A 377 -2.76 8.30 -12.39
CA ILE A 377 -2.10 7.04 -12.08
C ILE A 377 -1.02 6.76 -13.13
N LYS A 378 0.20 6.48 -12.68
CA LYS A 378 1.30 6.04 -13.52
C LYS A 378 1.36 4.52 -13.53
N PHE A 379 1.27 3.96 -14.72
CA PHE A 379 1.48 2.54 -14.97
C PHE A 379 2.88 2.31 -15.54
N THR A 380 3.66 1.47 -14.87
CA THR A 380 4.97 1.00 -15.33
C THR A 380 4.86 -0.46 -15.71
N VAL A 381 5.10 -0.77 -16.98
CA VAL A 381 4.98 -2.13 -17.51
C VAL A 381 6.34 -2.60 -18.03
N THR A 382 6.68 -3.85 -17.74
CA THR A 382 7.98 -4.46 -18.00
C THR A 382 7.81 -5.90 -18.49
N GLY A 383 8.82 -6.40 -19.18
CA GLY A 383 8.85 -7.78 -19.67
C GLY A 383 8.31 -7.92 -21.10
N ASP A 384 7.64 -9.05 -21.37
CA ASP A 384 7.24 -9.47 -22.72
C ASP A 384 5.91 -8.85 -23.18
N ILE A 385 5.77 -8.64 -24.50
CA ILE A 385 4.52 -8.16 -25.14
C ILE A 385 3.49 -9.29 -25.23
N ILE A 386 2.25 -8.98 -24.85
CA ILE A 386 1.08 -9.84 -25.10
C ILE A 386 0.69 -9.75 -26.59
N SER A 387 0.67 -10.90 -27.26
CA SER A 387 0.30 -10.98 -28.68
C SER A 387 -1.20 -10.78 -28.86
N HIS A 388 -1.58 -9.84 -29.73
CA HIS A 388 -2.99 -9.64 -30.11
C HIS A 388 -3.45 -10.60 -31.24
N THR A 389 -2.54 -11.35 -31.85
CA THR A 389 -2.82 -12.25 -32.97
C THR A 389 -2.89 -13.73 -32.57
N SER A 390 -2.48 -14.07 -31.34
CA SER A 390 -2.47 -15.44 -30.83
C SER A 390 -3.28 -15.53 -29.53
N PRO A 391 -4.19 -16.51 -29.38
CA PRO A 391 -4.91 -16.70 -28.14
C PRO A 391 -3.95 -17.11 -27.01
N ALA A 392 -4.20 -16.66 -25.79
CA ALA A 392 -3.36 -16.99 -24.65
C ALA A 392 -4.13 -17.03 -23.33
N LEU A 393 -3.57 -17.76 -22.37
CA LEU A 393 -4.01 -17.75 -20.97
C LEU A 393 -3.11 -16.78 -20.18
N ILE A 394 -3.70 -15.86 -19.44
CA ILE A 394 -2.99 -14.90 -18.59
C ILE A 394 -3.24 -15.29 -17.12
N ILE A 395 -2.17 -15.44 -16.35
CA ILE A 395 -2.23 -15.66 -14.90
C ILE A 395 -1.64 -14.45 -14.17
N MET A 396 -2.37 -13.94 -13.17
CA MET A 396 -1.94 -12.76 -12.40
C MET A 396 -2.11 -12.99 -10.90
N ASN A 397 -1.21 -12.44 -10.08
CA ASN A 397 -1.44 -12.37 -8.62
C ASN A 397 -2.60 -11.41 -8.34
N HIS A 398 -3.36 -11.67 -7.28
CA HIS A 398 -4.59 -10.92 -7.00
C HIS A 398 -4.48 -10.11 -5.71
N ARG A 399 -3.84 -8.95 -5.81
CA ARG A 399 -3.65 -8.11 -4.64
C ARG A 399 -4.91 -7.35 -4.25
N THR A 400 -5.69 -6.84 -5.19
CA THR A 400 -6.91 -6.04 -4.93
C THR A 400 -8.04 -6.43 -5.87
N ARG A 401 -9.29 -6.18 -5.49
CA ARG A 401 -10.43 -6.36 -6.42
C ARG A 401 -10.38 -5.44 -7.63
N LEU A 402 -9.49 -4.44 -7.67
CA LEU A 402 -9.35 -3.51 -8.79
C LEU A 402 -8.24 -3.91 -9.77
N ASP A 403 -7.50 -5.02 -9.54
CA ASP A 403 -6.36 -5.39 -10.37
C ASP A 403 -6.70 -5.52 -11.87
N TRP A 404 -7.88 -6.08 -12.19
CA TRP A 404 -8.35 -6.20 -13.58
C TRP A 404 -8.60 -4.85 -14.25
N LEU A 405 -9.12 -3.88 -13.48
CA LEU A 405 -9.37 -2.52 -13.95
C LEU A 405 -8.07 -1.80 -14.29
N PHE A 406 -7.04 -2.01 -13.46
CA PHE A 406 -5.70 -1.50 -13.69
C PHE A 406 -5.01 -2.19 -14.86
N PHE A 407 -5.24 -3.49 -15.05
CA PHE A 407 -4.63 -4.26 -16.13
C PHE A 407 -5.08 -3.82 -17.54
N TRP A 408 -6.27 -3.23 -17.69
CA TRP A 408 -6.69 -2.63 -18.98
C TRP A 408 -5.76 -1.50 -19.45
N ASN A 409 -5.17 -0.73 -18.53
CA ASN A 409 -4.17 0.27 -18.89
C ASN A 409 -2.88 -0.36 -19.45
N VAL A 410 -2.56 -1.58 -19.02
CA VAL A 410 -1.42 -2.37 -19.51
C VAL A 410 -1.71 -2.86 -20.92
N LEU A 411 -2.86 -3.50 -21.14
CA LEU A 411 -3.27 -4.01 -22.44
C LEU A 411 -3.31 -2.90 -23.50
N TYR A 412 -3.90 -1.74 -23.18
CA TYR A 412 -3.99 -0.62 -24.12
C TYR A 412 -2.62 -0.09 -24.56
N ARG A 413 -1.63 -0.06 -23.66
CA ARG A 413 -0.26 0.37 -23.97
C ARG A 413 0.48 -0.59 -24.89
N MET A 414 0.19 -1.88 -24.78
CA MET A 414 0.77 -2.90 -25.65
C MET A 414 0.12 -2.89 -27.02
N ASN A 415 -1.22 -2.99 -27.06
CA ASN A 415 -2.01 -2.89 -28.26
C ASN A 415 -3.50 -2.65 -27.92
N PRO A 416 -4.15 -1.60 -28.42
CA PRO A 416 -5.56 -1.32 -28.15
C PRO A 416 -6.53 -2.46 -28.47
N ILE A 417 -6.21 -3.31 -29.44
CA ILE A 417 -7.03 -4.47 -29.83
C ILE A 417 -7.15 -5.47 -28.68
N LEU A 418 -6.15 -5.56 -27.79
CA LEU A 418 -6.19 -6.47 -26.64
C LEU A 418 -7.39 -6.18 -25.71
N LEU A 419 -7.85 -4.93 -25.62
CA LEU A 419 -9.07 -4.62 -24.87
C LEU A 419 -10.33 -5.25 -25.47
N THR A 420 -10.35 -5.51 -26.77
CA THR A 420 -11.49 -6.14 -27.46
C THR A 420 -11.46 -7.67 -27.35
N THR A 421 -10.28 -8.25 -27.09
CA THR A 421 -10.08 -9.71 -27.02
C THR A 421 -9.87 -10.23 -25.60
N GLU A 422 -9.81 -9.36 -24.60
CA GLU A 422 -9.69 -9.74 -23.19
C GLU A 422 -10.96 -10.42 -22.66
N LYS A 423 -10.79 -11.53 -21.93
CA LYS A 423 -11.85 -12.35 -21.32
C LYS A 423 -11.47 -12.70 -19.89
N ILE A 424 -12.27 -12.24 -18.93
CA ILE A 424 -11.94 -12.40 -17.51
C ILE A 424 -12.76 -13.53 -16.89
N ILE A 425 -12.11 -14.34 -16.06
CA ILE A 425 -12.76 -15.33 -15.20
C ILE A 425 -13.21 -14.67 -13.90
N LEU A 426 -14.53 -14.66 -13.64
CA LEU A 426 -15.17 -13.86 -12.61
C LEU A 426 -16.06 -14.67 -11.67
N LYS A 427 -16.40 -14.09 -10.51
CA LYS A 427 -17.38 -14.65 -9.56
C LYS A 427 -18.78 -14.64 -10.19
N TYR A 428 -19.53 -15.74 -10.03
CA TYR A 428 -20.86 -15.91 -10.63
C TYR A 428 -21.82 -14.76 -10.35
N PHE A 429 -21.85 -14.23 -9.12
CA PHE A 429 -22.80 -13.16 -8.76
C PHE A 429 -22.61 -11.87 -9.56
N LEU A 430 -21.40 -11.61 -10.12
CA LEU A 430 -21.12 -10.38 -10.87
C LEU A 430 -21.96 -10.27 -12.15
N LYS A 431 -22.39 -11.39 -12.73
CA LYS A 431 -23.27 -11.40 -13.90
C LYS A 431 -24.66 -10.81 -13.64
N LEU A 432 -25.07 -10.76 -12.37
CA LEU A 432 -26.39 -10.26 -11.95
C LEU A 432 -26.41 -8.74 -11.74
N ILE A 433 -25.25 -8.08 -11.80
CA ILE A 433 -25.13 -6.64 -11.62
C ILE A 433 -25.65 -5.94 -12.89
N PRO A 434 -26.70 -5.09 -12.81
CA PRO A 434 -27.19 -4.35 -13.97
C PRO A 434 -26.11 -3.49 -14.60
N GLY A 435 -26.08 -3.45 -15.94
CA GLY A 435 -25.03 -2.76 -16.68
C GLY A 435 -23.77 -3.61 -16.81
N ALA A 436 -22.86 -3.52 -15.83
CA ALA A 436 -21.56 -4.18 -15.89
C ALA A 436 -21.68 -5.70 -16.11
N GLY A 437 -22.54 -6.39 -15.34
CA GLY A 437 -22.77 -7.82 -15.50
C GLY A 437 -23.36 -8.18 -16.85
N TYR A 438 -24.34 -7.40 -17.34
CA TYR A 438 -24.95 -7.60 -18.66
C TYR A 438 -23.94 -7.47 -19.79
N SER A 439 -23.10 -6.42 -19.74
CA SER A 439 -22.02 -6.21 -20.71
C SER A 439 -20.99 -7.33 -20.68
N MET A 440 -20.60 -7.81 -19.50
CA MET A 440 -19.69 -8.95 -19.35
C MET A 440 -20.29 -10.25 -19.92
N CYS A 441 -21.59 -10.49 -19.74
CA CYS A 441 -22.30 -11.60 -20.37
C CYS A 441 -22.35 -11.45 -21.90
N CYS A 442 -22.68 -10.27 -22.42
CA CYS A 442 -22.63 -10.00 -23.87
C CYS A 442 -21.21 -10.18 -24.43
N ASN A 443 -20.17 -9.91 -23.63
CA ASN A 443 -18.77 -10.12 -23.99
C ASN A 443 -18.32 -11.58 -23.82
N ALA A 444 -19.20 -12.48 -23.38
CA ALA A 444 -18.94 -13.90 -23.16
C ALA A 444 -17.82 -14.17 -22.15
N PHE A 445 -17.77 -13.43 -21.03
CA PHE A 445 -16.88 -13.72 -19.90
C PHE A 445 -17.23 -15.05 -19.21
N ILE A 446 -16.28 -15.60 -18.44
CA ILE A 446 -16.45 -16.88 -17.74
C ILE A 446 -16.86 -16.61 -16.29
N PHE A 447 -18.02 -17.12 -15.88
CA PHE A 447 -18.56 -16.92 -14.53
C PHE A 447 -18.53 -18.20 -13.71
N LEU A 448 -17.85 -18.18 -12.55
CA LEU A 448 -17.64 -19.34 -11.69
C LEU A 448 -18.43 -19.25 -10.38
N ARG A 449 -19.14 -20.33 -10.02
CA ARG A 449 -19.78 -20.49 -8.70
C ARG A 449 -18.77 -20.82 -7.60
N ARG A 450 -17.50 -21.05 -7.96
CA ARG A 450 -16.38 -21.44 -7.09
C ARG A 450 -16.60 -22.84 -6.52
N THR A 451 -17.14 -23.74 -7.34
CA THR A 451 -17.28 -25.16 -7.04
C THR A 451 -17.03 -25.92 -8.33
N PHE A 452 -15.88 -26.60 -8.43
CA PHE A 452 -15.40 -27.18 -9.68
C PHE A 452 -16.43 -28.08 -10.38
N THR A 453 -17.09 -28.96 -9.62
CA THR A 453 -18.12 -29.88 -10.16
C THR A 453 -19.32 -29.17 -10.81
N LYS A 454 -19.64 -27.95 -10.38
CA LYS A 454 -20.73 -27.15 -10.95
C LYS A 454 -20.27 -26.30 -12.14
N ASP A 455 -18.98 -25.97 -12.18
CA ASP A 455 -18.41 -25.00 -13.12
C ASP A 455 -17.77 -25.65 -14.35
N GLN A 456 -17.28 -26.90 -14.25
CA GLN A 456 -16.53 -27.61 -15.29
C GLN A 456 -17.23 -27.59 -16.67
N GLY A 457 -18.51 -27.96 -16.73
CA GLY A 457 -19.26 -28.00 -18.00
C GLY A 457 -19.46 -26.62 -18.63
N SER A 458 -19.61 -25.57 -17.80
CA SER A 458 -19.71 -24.19 -18.28
C SER A 458 -18.37 -23.68 -18.83
N ILE A 459 -17.27 -24.02 -18.17
CA ILE A 459 -15.91 -23.72 -18.65
C ILE A 459 -15.69 -24.38 -20.02
N ASP A 460 -15.94 -25.69 -20.14
CA ASP A 460 -15.72 -26.43 -21.39
C ASP A 460 -16.54 -25.88 -22.55
N THR A 461 -17.79 -25.51 -22.29
CA THR A 461 -18.69 -24.92 -23.29
C THR A 461 -18.13 -23.59 -23.80
N ILE A 462 -17.68 -22.70 -22.90
CA ILE A 462 -17.18 -21.38 -23.29
C ILE A 462 -15.82 -21.48 -23.99
N LEU A 463 -14.90 -22.32 -23.51
CA LEU A 463 -13.59 -22.51 -24.15
C LEU A 463 -13.73 -23.11 -25.55
N THR A 464 -14.65 -24.07 -25.74
CA THR A 464 -14.96 -24.61 -27.07
C THR A 464 -15.53 -23.53 -27.98
N TYR A 465 -16.41 -22.68 -27.43
CA TYR A 465 -16.96 -21.54 -28.15
C TYR A 465 -15.88 -20.53 -28.57
N TYR A 466 -14.92 -20.20 -27.70
CA TYR A 466 -13.77 -19.33 -28.03
C TYR A 466 -12.93 -19.90 -29.18
N ARG A 467 -12.66 -21.20 -29.17
CA ARG A 467 -11.99 -21.86 -30.30
C ARG A 467 -12.81 -21.72 -31.58
N ASP A 468 -14.11 -21.98 -31.50
CA ASP A 468 -15.01 -21.96 -32.65
C ASP A 468 -15.17 -20.57 -33.30
N THR A 469 -14.98 -19.47 -32.55
CA THR A 469 -14.98 -18.11 -33.12
C THR A 469 -13.69 -17.76 -33.87
N GLN A 470 -12.61 -18.51 -33.67
CA GLN A 470 -11.27 -18.25 -34.23
C GLN A 470 -10.65 -16.89 -33.84
N ASN A 471 -11.22 -16.20 -32.85
CA ASN A 471 -10.67 -14.95 -32.35
C ASN A 471 -9.47 -15.21 -31.43
N ALA A 472 -8.52 -14.28 -31.35
CA ALA A 472 -7.34 -14.38 -30.51
C ALA A 472 -7.59 -13.90 -29.07
N TYR A 473 -8.43 -14.62 -28.32
CA TYR A 473 -8.81 -14.21 -26.97
C TYR A 473 -7.70 -14.36 -25.94
N GLN A 474 -7.62 -13.36 -25.05
CA GLN A 474 -6.70 -13.32 -23.93
C GLN A 474 -7.50 -13.62 -22.66
N ILE A 475 -7.26 -14.76 -22.03
CA ILE A 475 -8.09 -15.25 -20.93
C ILE A 475 -7.40 -14.93 -19.59
N LEU A 476 -7.89 -13.97 -18.82
CA LEU A 476 -7.34 -13.63 -17.51
C LEU A 476 -7.91 -14.49 -16.39
N LEU A 477 -7.01 -15.14 -15.66
CA LEU A 477 -7.27 -15.91 -14.45
C LEU A 477 -6.46 -15.35 -13.28
N PHE A 478 -7.09 -15.35 -12.11
CA PHE A 478 -6.43 -15.13 -10.82
C PHE A 478 -6.39 -16.45 -10.03
N PRO A 479 -5.32 -17.25 -10.12
CA PRO A 479 -5.24 -18.55 -9.47
C PRO A 479 -5.39 -18.51 -7.94
N GLU A 480 -5.10 -17.38 -7.28
CA GLU A 480 -5.36 -17.20 -5.83
C GLU A 480 -6.84 -17.42 -5.46
N GLY A 481 -7.76 -17.17 -6.40
CA GLY A 481 -9.20 -17.39 -6.25
C GLY A 481 -9.92 -16.38 -5.34
N THR A 482 -9.16 -15.47 -4.73
CA THR A 482 -9.63 -14.32 -3.97
C THR A 482 -8.52 -13.27 -3.92
N ASP A 483 -8.89 -12.03 -3.66
CA ASP A 483 -7.98 -10.93 -3.38
C ASP A 483 -7.28 -11.10 -2.03
N LYS A 484 -6.07 -10.55 -1.89
CA LYS A 484 -5.27 -10.58 -0.66
C LYS A 484 -5.77 -9.56 0.38
N ASP A 485 -6.88 -9.87 1.02
CA ASP A 485 -7.35 -9.19 2.24
C ASP A 485 -6.96 -10.00 3.50
N GLU A 486 -7.28 -9.47 4.69
CA GLU A 486 -6.97 -10.15 5.97
C GLU A 486 -7.57 -11.56 6.04
N LEU A 487 -8.79 -11.74 5.50
CA LEU A 487 -9.49 -13.03 5.47
C LEU A 487 -8.84 -14.01 4.49
N GLY A 488 -8.39 -13.53 3.33
CA GLY A 488 -7.66 -14.28 2.31
C GLY A 488 -6.32 -14.77 2.84
N VAL A 489 -5.56 -13.87 3.48
CA VAL A 489 -4.28 -14.21 4.14
C VAL A 489 -4.51 -15.27 5.22
N ALA A 490 -5.46 -15.06 6.14
CA ALA A 490 -5.74 -16.02 7.20
C ALA A 490 -6.12 -17.43 6.67
N LYS A 491 -6.88 -17.50 5.56
CA LYS A 491 -7.21 -18.78 4.91
C LYS A 491 -6.01 -19.42 4.24
N SER A 492 -5.17 -18.62 3.59
CA SER A 492 -3.95 -19.09 2.93
C SER A 492 -2.92 -19.60 3.94
N ASP A 493 -2.77 -18.91 5.06
CA ASP A 493 -1.89 -19.31 6.16
C ASP A 493 -2.33 -20.63 6.80
N LYS A 494 -3.63 -20.80 7.05
CA LYS A 494 -4.18 -22.08 7.54
C LYS A 494 -3.95 -23.22 6.56
N TYR A 495 -4.04 -22.95 5.26
CA TYR A 495 -3.71 -23.92 4.23
C TYR A 495 -2.21 -24.27 4.29
N ALA A 496 -1.33 -23.26 4.38
CA ALA A 496 0.10 -23.47 4.47
C ALA A 496 0.48 -24.29 5.71
N GLU A 497 -0.09 -23.98 6.88
CA GLU A 497 0.12 -24.74 8.13
C GLU A 497 -0.31 -26.20 7.99
N LYS A 498 -1.49 -26.44 7.42
CA LYS A 498 -2.05 -27.80 7.25
C LYS A 498 -1.15 -28.70 6.39
N PHE A 499 -0.49 -28.13 5.39
CA PHE A 499 0.33 -28.86 4.42
C PHE A 499 1.84 -28.64 4.61
N GLY A 500 2.26 -28.00 5.70
CA GLY A 500 3.68 -27.75 5.98
C GLY A 500 4.38 -26.84 4.96
N LEU A 501 3.65 -25.92 4.32
CA LEU A 501 4.17 -25.00 3.32
C LEU A 501 4.64 -23.68 3.95
N LYS A 502 5.53 -22.96 3.25
CA LYS A 502 5.91 -21.59 3.61
C LYS A 502 4.68 -20.67 3.57
N LYS A 503 4.48 -19.86 4.61
CA LYS A 503 3.52 -18.76 4.58
C LYS A 503 4.06 -17.64 3.69
N TYR A 504 3.28 -17.25 2.69
CA TYR A 504 3.62 -16.15 1.80
C TYR A 504 3.18 -14.81 2.41
N GLN A 505 3.99 -13.78 2.22
CA GLN A 505 3.76 -12.43 2.72
C GLN A 505 3.11 -11.54 1.66
N TYR A 506 3.40 -11.75 0.37
CA TYR A 506 3.02 -10.86 -0.72
C TYR A 506 1.96 -11.43 -1.67
N VAL A 507 1.81 -12.76 -1.72
CA VAL A 507 0.75 -13.45 -2.48
C VAL A 507 -0.02 -14.45 -1.63
N LEU A 508 -1.20 -14.88 -2.07
CA LEU A 508 -1.86 -16.06 -1.53
C LEU A 508 -1.43 -17.33 -2.27
N HIS A 509 -1.43 -18.49 -1.60
CA HIS A 509 -1.23 -19.79 -2.26
C HIS A 509 -2.28 -20.01 -3.38
N PRO A 510 -1.86 -20.43 -4.59
CA PRO A 510 -2.76 -20.59 -5.72
C PRO A 510 -3.64 -21.83 -5.59
N ARG A 511 -4.86 -21.76 -6.13
CA ARG A 511 -5.77 -22.88 -6.33
C ARG A 511 -5.55 -23.48 -7.72
N THR A 512 -5.10 -24.73 -7.74
CA THR A 512 -4.58 -25.38 -8.95
C THR A 512 -5.66 -26.01 -9.82
N THR A 513 -6.70 -26.61 -9.22
CA THR A 513 -7.72 -27.42 -9.93
C THR A 513 -8.33 -26.72 -11.15
N GLY A 514 -8.74 -25.46 -11.01
CA GLY A 514 -9.34 -24.70 -12.10
C GLY A 514 -8.35 -24.39 -13.22
N PHE A 515 -7.12 -24.00 -12.86
CA PHE A 515 -6.05 -23.73 -13.82
C PHE A 515 -5.66 -25.00 -14.60
N VAL A 516 -5.46 -26.12 -13.91
CA VAL A 516 -5.13 -27.43 -14.52
C VAL A 516 -6.20 -27.81 -15.55
N HIS A 517 -7.48 -27.73 -15.17
CA HIS A 517 -8.58 -28.06 -16.08
C HIS A 517 -8.63 -27.14 -17.31
N ILE A 518 -8.52 -25.82 -17.11
CA ILE A 518 -8.54 -24.84 -18.19
C ILE A 518 -7.37 -25.07 -19.15
N LEU A 519 -6.15 -25.23 -18.65
CA LEU A 519 -4.96 -25.43 -19.47
C LEU A 519 -5.07 -26.72 -20.29
N LYS A 520 -5.52 -27.83 -19.68
CA LYS A 520 -5.74 -29.10 -20.37
C LYS A 520 -6.78 -28.97 -21.48
N LYS A 521 -7.92 -28.31 -21.18
CA LYS A 521 -8.97 -28.13 -22.17
C LYS A 521 -8.50 -27.26 -23.34
N LEU A 522 -7.74 -26.21 -23.06
CA LEU A 522 -7.17 -25.33 -24.08
C LEU A 522 -6.14 -26.05 -24.97
N ARG A 523 -5.35 -26.98 -24.41
CA ARG A 523 -4.45 -27.86 -25.16
C ARG A 523 -5.20 -28.87 -26.03
N GLU A 524 -6.22 -29.52 -25.47
CA GLU A 524 -7.10 -30.45 -26.20
C GLU A 524 -7.73 -29.76 -27.42
N LEU A 525 -8.15 -28.51 -27.25
CA LEU A 525 -8.72 -27.68 -28.32
C LEU A 525 -7.68 -27.09 -29.28
N GLN A 526 -6.37 -27.26 -29.02
CA GLN A 526 -5.26 -26.64 -29.74
C GLN A 526 -5.45 -25.12 -29.94
N TYR A 527 -5.96 -24.44 -28.91
CA TYR A 527 -6.37 -23.05 -29.03
C TYR A 527 -5.29 -22.05 -28.59
N ILE A 528 -4.43 -22.40 -27.63
CA ILE A 528 -3.38 -21.49 -27.13
C ILE A 528 -1.99 -22.05 -27.40
N ASP A 529 -1.03 -21.14 -27.64
CA ASP A 529 0.41 -21.46 -27.71
C ASP A 529 1.18 -20.98 -26.47
N TYR A 530 0.64 -19.99 -25.75
CA TYR A 530 1.35 -19.29 -24.68
C TYR A 530 0.52 -19.11 -23.41
N VAL A 531 1.21 -19.11 -22.27
CA VAL A 531 0.73 -18.59 -20.99
C VAL A 531 1.54 -17.33 -20.67
N TYR A 532 0.85 -16.24 -20.30
CA TYR A 532 1.49 -15.03 -19.81
C TYR A 532 1.41 -14.96 -18.29
N ASP A 533 2.56 -14.92 -17.64
CA ASP A 533 2.69 -14.77 -16.20
C ASP A 533 2.87 -13.30 -15.84
N VAL A 534 1.86 -12.69 -15.21
CA VAL A 534 1.80 -11.26 -14.89
C VAL A 534 1.96 -11.06 -13.38
N THR A 535 2.91 -10.23 -12.97
CA THR A 535 3.09 -9.82 -11.57
C THR A 535 2.72 -8.35 -11.41
N VAL A 536 1.72 -8.05 -10.58
CA VAL A 536 1.32 -6.68 -10.23
C VAL A 536 1.85 -6.30 -8.84
N ALA A 537 2.36 -5.08 -8.72
CA ALA A 537 2.76 -4.47 -7.44
C ALA A 537 2.35 -2.99 -7.38
N TYR A 538 2.06 -2.54 -6.16
CA TYR A 538 1.69 -1.16 -5.85
C TYR A 538 2.83 -0.49 -5.11
N ALA A 539 3.32 0.65 -5.61
CA ALA A 539 4.50 1.28 -5.02
C ALA A 539 4.17 2.21 -3.84
N ASP A 540 3.02 2.90 -3.86
CA ASP A 540 2.70 3.96 -2.89
C ASP A 540 1.58 3.60 -1.90
N LYS A 541 0.47 3.00 -2.35
CA LYS A 541 -0.66 2.65 -1.45
C LYS A 541 -1.55 1.57 -2.03
N ILE A 542 -2.39 0.97 -1.19
CA ILE A 542 -3.33 -0.09 -1.58
C ILE A 542 -4.77 0.33 -1.33
N VAL A 543 -5.63 0.03 -2.31
CA VAL A 543 -7.08 0.25 -2.29
C VAL A 543 -7.74 -1.11 -2.54
N GLN A 544 -8.58 -1.60 -1.63
CA GLN A 544 -8.97 -3.02 -1.63
C GLN A 544 -10.00 -3.35 -2.70
N GLY A 545 -11.01 -2.50 -2.90
CA GLY A 545 -12.05 -2.82 -3.86
C GLY A 545 -12.93 -1.68 -4.32
N GLU A 546 -13.97 -2.06 -5.06
CA GLU A 546 -14.85 -1.13 -5.77
C GLU A 546 -15.60 -0.17 -4.83
N ASP A 547 -15.91 -0.61 -3.62
CA ASP A 547 -16.55 0.25 -2.60
C ASP A 547 -15.61 1.32 -2.05
N ASP A 548 -14.30 1.11 -2.08
CA ASP A 548 -13.32 2.12 -1.70
C ASP A 548 -13.28 3.28 -2.71
N ILE A 549 -13.69 3.06 -3.96
CA ILE A 549 -13.86 4.14 -4.94
C ILE A 549 -14.87 5.17 -4.40
N VAL A 550 -15.97 4.72 -3.80
CA VAL A 550 -17.00 5.60 -3.23
C VAL A 550 -16.61 6.09 -1.83
N LYS A 551 -16.12 5.18 -0.98
CA LYS A 551 -15.83 5.47 0.43
C LYS A 551 -14.59 6.33 0.64
N LEU A 552 -13.58 6.14 -0.21
CA LEU A 552 -12.28 6.79 -0.10
C LEU A 552 -12.03 7.74 -1.26
N GLY A 553 -12.35 7.36 -2.50
CA GLY A 553 -12.07 8.16 -3.70
C GLY A 553 -10.59 8.44 -3.90
N VAL A 554 -9.75 7.52 -3.44
CA VAL A 554 -8.30 7.54 -3.58
C VAL A 554 -7.91 6.33 -4.41
N PHE A 555 -6.91 6.49 -5.27
CA PHE A 555 -6.29 5.42 -6.03
C PHE A 555 -4.77 5.43 -5.84
N PRO A 556 -4.09 4.28 -6.05
CA PRO A 556 -2.63 4.25 -6.10
C PRO A 556 -2.10 5.14 -7.22
N LYS A 557 -0.98 5.83 -6.99
CA LYS A 557 -0.35 6.71 -7.99
C LYS A 557 0.67 5.99 -8.84
N ASN A 558 1.26 4.90 -8.36
CA ASN A 558 2.32 4.17 -9.06
C ASN A 558 2.05 2.66 -9.00
N ILE A 559 1.68 2.08 -10.14
CA ILE A 559 1.37 0.65 -10.28
C ILE A 559 2.34 0.02 -11.28
N HIS A 560 2.95 -1.09 -10.88
CA HIS A 560 3.97 -1.79 -11.64
C HIS A 560 3.46 -3.16 -12.08
N PHE A 561 3.75 -3.51 -13.34
CA PHE A 561 3.45 -4.80 -13.94
C PHE A 561 4.72 -5.38 -14.58
N ASP A 562 4.99 -6.65 -14.32
CA ASP A 562 6.03 -7.44 -14.98
C ASP A 562 5.41 -8.67 -15.64
N ILE A 563 5.67 -8.85 -16.93
CA ILE A 563 5.03 -9.87 -17.77
C ILE A 563 6.08 -10.82 -18.33
N LYS A 564 5.85 -12.12 -18.18
CA LYS A 564 6.69 -13.16 -18.77
C LYS A 564 5.88 -14.06 -19.68
N LYS A 565 6.34 -14.21 -20.93
CA LYS A 565 5.76 -15.11 -21.92
C LYS A 565 6.33 -16.52 -21.75
N ILE A 566 5.45 -17.52 -21.71
CA ILE A 566 5.81 -18.91 -21.47
C ILE A 566 5.17 -19.77 -22.56
N ASN A 567 5.95 -20.64 -23.21
CA ASN A 567 5.39 -21.57 -24.19
C ASN A 567 4.61 -22.67 -23.46
N VAL A 568 3.40 -22.98 -23.92
CA VAL A 568 2.58 -24.04 -23.33
C VAL A 568 3.26 -25.41 -23.43
N LYS A 569 4.17 -25.61 -24.39
CA LYS A 569 5.00 -26.81 -24.52
C LYS A 569 6.04 -26.97 -23.41
N ASP A 570 6.40 -25.88 -22.74
CA ASP A 570 7.37 -25.88 -21.62
C ASP A 570 6.71 -26.20 -20.27
N ILE A 571 5.39 -26.34 -20.24
CA ILE A 571 4.61 -26.72 -19.06
C ILE A 571 4.33 -28.22 -19.14
N ASP A 572 4.44 -28.95 -18.03
CA ASP A 572 4.15 -30.39 -17.97
C ASP A 572 2.75 -30.73 -18.52
N ILE A 573 2.56 -31.96 -19.01
CA ILE A 573 1.29 -32.47 -19.56
C ILE A 573 0.43 -33.11 -18.47
N THR A 574 1.06 -33.63 -17.42
CA THR A 574 0.40 -34.30 -16.29
C THR A 574 -0.25 -33.29 -15.34
N ASP A 575 -1.34 -33.70 -14.69
CA ASP A 575 -2.10 -32.83 -13.77
C ASP A 575 -1.23 -32.37 -12.59
N ASP A 576 -0.44 -33.30 -12.03
CA ASP A 576 0.50 -33.03 -10.95
C ASP A 576 1.62 -32.08 -11.38
N GLY A 577 2.18 -32.27 -12.58
CA GLY A 577 3.23 -31.40 -13.10
C GLY A 577 2.75 -29.98 -13.41
N ILE A 578 1.51 -29.82 -13.90
CA ILE A 578 0.89 -28.49 -14.10
C ILE A 578 0.65 -27.81 -12.75
N GLU A 579 0.19 -28.56 -11.75
CA GLU A 579 -0.02 -28.08 -10.39
C GLU A 579 1.30 -27.60 -9.75
N GLU A 580 2.34 -28.42 -9.84
CA GLU A 580 3.66 -28.07 -9.33
C GLU A 580 4.25 -26.84 -10.04
N TRP A 581 4.12 -26.77 -11.37
CA TRP A 581 4.54 -25.61 -12.15
C TRP A 581 3.87 -24.32 -11.65
N LEU A 582 2.56 -24.35 -11.39
CA LEU A 582 1.83 -23.19 -10.89
C LEU A 582 2.29 -22.77 -9.49
N LYS A 583 2.50 -23.73 -8.58
CA LYS A 583 3.03 -23.47 -7.23
C LYS A 583 4.43 -22.85 -7.28
N ASN A 584 5.27 -23.34 -8.19
CA ASN A 584 6.61 -22.79 -8.40
C ASN A 584 6.55 -21.35 -8.91
N LYS A 585 5.63 -21.04 -9.84
CA LYS A 585 5.39 -19.65 -10.29
C LYS A 585 4.96 -18.72 -9.16
N TRP A 586 4.13 -19.18 -8.22
CA TRP A 586 3.78 -18.38 -7.04
C TRP A 586 4.95 -18.17 -6.08
N THR A 587 5.82 -19.17 -5.93
CA THR A 587 7.06 -19.02 -5.15
C THR A 587 8.01 -17.99 -5.78
N GLU A 588 8.11 -17.98 -7.12
CA GLU A 588 8.87 -16.97 -7.87
C GLU A 588 8.25 -15.57 -7.67
N LYS A 589 6.92 -15.44 -7.75
CA LYS A 589 6.21 -14.16 -7.51
C LYS A 589 6.42 -13.63 -6.11
N GLU A 590 6.32 -14.48 -5.09
CA GLU A 590 6.59 -14.12 -3.70
C GLU A 590 7.99 -13.49 -3.56
N THR A 591 9.01 -14.16 -4.12
CA THR A 591 10.40 -13.68 -4.08
C THR A 591 10.58 -12.39 -4.90
N LYS A 592 9.89 -12.26 -6.03
CA LYS A 592 9.94 -11.07 -6.88
C LYS A 592 9.32 -9.85 -6.17
N LEU A 593 8.18 -10.03 -5.51
CA LEU A 593 7.51 -8.99 -4.75
C LEU A 593 8.31 -8.63 -3.49
N GLU A 594 8.93 -9.60 -2.83
CA GLU A 594 9.85 -9.35 -1.72
C GLU A 594 10.96 -8.37 -2.13
N LYS A 595 11.66 -8.64 -3.24
CA LYS A 595 12.67 -7.73 -3.79
C LYS A 595 12.13 -6.38 -4.23
N PHE A 596 10.92 -6.34 -4.80
CA PHE A 596 10.28 -5.08 -5.18
C PHE A 596 10.02 -4.19 -3.96
N TYR A 597 9.56 -4.80 -2.86
CA TYR A 597 9.22 -4.09 -1.64
C TYR A 597 10.43 -3.79 -0.74
N GLU A 598 11.53 -4.53 -0.86
CA GLU A 598 12.82 -4.20 -0.22
C GLU A 598 13.31 -2.77 -0.52
N ILE A 599 12.95 -2.22 -1.69
CA ILE A 599 13.28 -0.84 -2.05
C ILE A 599 12.40 0.14 -1.25
N SER A 600 13.03 0.87 -0.33
CA SER A 600 12.35 1.77 0.61
C SER A 600 11.80 3.05 -0.03
N GLN A 601 12.37 3.50 -1.15
CA GLN A 601 11.91 4.70 -1.86
C GLN A 601 10.86 4.31 -2.90
N GLU A 602 9.60 4.72 -2.70
CA GLU A 602 8.46 4.37 -3.55
C GLU A 602 8.70 4.68 -5.03
N ASN A 603 9.34 5.81 -5.32
CA ASN A 603 9.67 6.26 -6.68
C ASN A 603 10.79 5.45 -7.35
N LEU A 604 11.57 4.69 -6.58
CA LEU A 604 12.62 3.81 -7.07
C LEU A 604 12.18 2.35 -7.14
N ARG A 605 11.01 1.99 -6.57
CA ARG A 605 10.50 0.62 -6.61
C ARG A 605 10.33 0.18 -8.05
N THR A 606 10.91 -0.98 -8.37
CA THR A 606 10.82 -1.52 -9.70
C THR A 606 11.11 -3.02 -9.73
N PHE A 607 10.55 -3.70 -10.72
CA PHE A 607 10.92 -5.07 -11.07
C PHE A 607 12.25 -5.15 -11.85
N TYR A 608 12.89 -4.01 -12.18
CA TYR A 608 14.16 -3.99 -12.92
C TYR A 608 15.34 -4.52 -12.11
N SER A 609 16.12 -5.40 -12.74
CA SER A 609 17.56 -5.52 -12.54
C SER A 609 18.23 -5.17 -13.87
N ASP A 610 19.30 -4.36 -13.87
CA ASP A 610 19.97 -3.68 -15.00
C ASP A 610 20.43 -4.51 -16.24
N THR A 611 19.85 -5.67 -16.54
CA THR A 611 20.47 -6.66 -17.46
C THR A 611 19.71 -6.95 -18.76
N LYS A 612 18.57 -6.31 -19.05
CA LYS A 612 17.94 -6.38 -20.39
C LYS A 612 17.32 -5.04 -20.79
N PRO A 613 17.43 -4.63 -22.07
CA PRO A 613 16.63 -3.52 -22.62
C PRO A 613 15.17 -3.98 -22.72
N ASN A 614 14.47 -4.03 -21.60
CA ASN A 614 13.04 -4.33 -21.59
C ASN A 614 12.31 -3.06 -22.06
N GLU A 615 11.52 -3.18 -23.11
CA GLU A 615 10.74 -2.07 -23.65
C GLU A 615 9.79 -1.53 -22.57
N HIS A 616 10.00 -0.28 -22.17
CA HIS A 616 9.01 0.42 -21.39
C HIS A 616 7.81 0.69 -22.29
N PHE A 617 6.66 0.08 -21.99
CA PHE A 617 5.42 0.38 -22.71
C PHE A 617 4.88 1.73 -22.26
N ILE A 618 5.38 2.78 -22.91
CA ILE A 618 4.98 4.16 -22.65
C ILE A 618 3.78 4.50 -23.52
N LEU A 619 2.78 5.13 -22.91
CA LEU A 619 1.60 5.59 -23.62
C LEU A 619 1.96 6.71 -24.60
N SER A 620 1.71 6.49 -25.89
CA SER A 620 1.99 7.47 -26.95
C SER A 620 1.11 8.72 -26.81
N LYS A 621 1.55 9.86 -27.37
CA LYS A 621 0.74 11.09 -27.43
C LYS A 621 -0.58 10.88 -28.20
N GLN A 622 -0.60 9.96 -29.15
CA GLN A 622 -1.80 9.63 -29.92
C GLN A 622 -2.78 8.84 -29.07
N ALA A 623 -2.30 7.80 -28.38
CA ALA A 623 -3.10 6.99 -27.47
C ALA A 623 -3.73 7.82 -26.33
N LYS A 624 -2.98 8.81 -25.79
CA LYS A 624 -3.54 9.77 -24.83
C LYS A 624 -4.69 10.59 -25.39
N ARG A 625 -4.60 11.04 -26.65
CA ARG A 625 -5.68 11.79 -27.32
C ARG A 625 -6.91 10.92 -27.54
N GLU A 626 -6.73 9.66 -27.92
CA GLU A 626 -7.81 8.68 -28.06
C GLU A 626 -8.52 8.42 -26.73
N MET A 627 -7.78 8.24 -25.63
CA MET A 627 -8.35 8.12 -24.29
C MET A 627 -9.19 9.34 -23.91
N ILE A 628 -8.69 10.56 -24.17
CA ILE A 628 -9.46 11.80 -23.90
C ILE A 628 -10.76 11.81 -24.71
N THR A 629 -10.70 11.51 -26.00
CA THR A 629 -11.88 11.47 -26.87
C THR A 629 -12.91 10.46 -26.39
N ILE A 630 -12.49 9.27 -25.99
CA ILE A 630 -13.38 8.21 -25.50
C ILE A 630 -13.99 8.59 -24.13
N VAL A 631 -13.21 9.22 -23.25
CA VAL A 631 -13.74 9.75 -21.98
C VAL A 631 -14.80 10.82 -22.24
N ALA A 632 -14.53 11.77 -23.12
CA ALA A 632 -15.51 12.81 -23.49
C ALA A 632 -16.77 12.19 -24.13
N PHE A 633 -16.61 11.21 -25.02
CA PHE A 633 -17.71 10.50 -25.66
C PHE A 633 -18.63 9.84 -24.64
N TRP A 634 -18.09 9.07 -23.69
CA TRP A 634 -18.92 8.36 -22.71
C TRP A 634 -19.60 9.30 -21.71
N ILE A 635 -18.94 10.40 -21.32
CA ILE A 635 -19.57 11.44 -20.50
C ILE A 635 -20.76 12.05 -21.26
N LEU A 636 -20.57 12.41 -22.53
CA LEU A 636 -21.63 12.96 -23.37
C LEU A 636 -22.79 11.98 -23.53
N VAL A 637 -22.50 10.71 -23.83
CA VAL A 637 -23.52 9.64 -23.95
C VAL A 637 -24.34 9.52 -22.67
N VAL A 638 -23.69 9.49 -21.50
CA VAL A 638 -24.40 9.41 -20.21
C VAL A 638 -25.30 10.62 -20.00
N CYS A 639 -24.79 11.83 -20.24
CA CYS A 639 -25.59 13.05 -20.11
C CYS A 639 -26.77 13.09 -21.09
N CYS A 640 -26.56 12.73 -22.36
CA CYS A 640 -27.60 12.72 -23.38
C CYS A 640 -28.69 11.69 -23.06
N ILE A 641 -28.34 10.46 -22.70
CA ILE A 641 -29.32 9.42 -22.37
C ILE A 641 -30.09 9.81 -21.11
N PHE A 642 -29.41 10.34 -20.09
CA PHE A 642 -30.07 10.80 -18.88
C PHE A 642 -31.07 11.93 -19.18
N TYR A 643 -30.68 12.93 -19.98
CA TYR A 643 -31.57 13.99 -20.44
C TYR A 643 -32.78 13.43 -21.22
N LEU A 644 -32.55 12.48 -22.14
CA LEU A 644 -33.60 11.84 -22.92
C LEU A 644 -34.57 11.03 -22.05
N MET A 645 -34.08 10.34 -21.02
CA MET A 645 -34.93 9.61 -20.07
C MET A 645 -35.81 10.56 -19.24
N VAL A 646 -35.30 11.74 -18.87
CA VAL A 646 -36.08 12.75 -18.13
C VAL A 646 -37.15 13.39 -19.03
N THR A 647 -36.87 13.55 -20.33
CA THR A 647 -37.72 14.32 -21.25
C THR A 647 -38.68 13.48 -22.08
N TYR A 648 -38.37 12.21 -22.35
CA TYR A 648 -39.14 11.35 -23.25
C TYR A 648 -39.49 10.00 -22.61
N LEU A 649 -40.78 9.81 -22.29
CA LEU A 649 -41.30 8.55 -21.73
C LEU A 649 -40.98 7.30 -22.59
N PRO A 650 -41.01 7.33 -23.95
CA PRO A 650 -40.62 6.17 -24.76
C PRO A 650 -39.21 5.65 -24.47
N VAL A 651 -38.27 6.54 -24.12
CA VAL A 651 -36.88 6.17 -23.80
C VAL A 651 -36.83 5.42 -22.46
N VAL A 652 -37.66 5.80 -21.49
CA VAL A 652 -37.81 5.09 -20.22
C VAL A 652 -38.43 3.71 -20.43
N ILE A 653 -39.46 3.60 -21.27
CA ILE A 653 -40.07 2.31 -21.62
C ILE A 653 -39.05 1.39 -22.29
N PHE A 654 -38.27 1.92 -23.24
CA PHE A 654 -37.18 1.18 -23.89
C PHE A 654 -36.15 0.70 -22.87
N PHE A 655 -35.75 1.57 -21.95
CA PHE A 655 -34.82 1.24 -20.88
C PHE A 655 -35.32 0.09 -19.99
N CYS A 656 -36.56 0.20 -19.50
CA CYS A 656 -37.20 -0.84 -18.69
C CYS A 656 -37.35 -2.16 -19.45
N SER A 657 -37.64 -2.10 -20.75
CA SER A 657 -37.77 -3.28 -21.61
C SER A 657 -36.42 -4.01 -21.78
N GLY A 658 -35.33 -3.25 -21.95
CA GLY A 658 -33.99 -3.83 -22.00
C GLY A 658 -33.56 -4.47 -20.68
N LEU A 659 -33.90 -3.84 -19.54
CA LEU A 659 -33.67 -4.44 -18.23
C LEU A 659 -34.42 -5.77 -18.08
N LEU A 660 -35.70 -5.78 -18.45
CA LEU A 660 -36.52 -6.98 -18.43
C LEU A 660 -35.94 -8.07 -19.33
N PHE A 661 -35.47 -7.71 -20.53
CA PHE A 661 -34.84 -8.65 -21.45
C PHE A 661 -33.64 -9.37 -20.81
N PHE A 662 -32.71 -8.63 -20.18
CA PHE A 662 -31.54 -9.26 -19.55
C PHE A 662 -31.93 -10.14 -18.36
N VAL A 663 -32.91 -9.73 -17.55
CA VAL A 663 -33.46 -10.55 -16.46
C VAL A 663 -34.08 -11.84 -16.99
N VAL A 664 -34.85 -11.76 -18.08
CA VAL A 664 -35.45 -12.92 -18.75
C VAL A 664 -34.35 -13.85 -19.29
N CYS A 665 -33.34 -13.32 -20.00
CA CYS A 665 -32.19 -14.13 -20.45
C CYS A 665 -31.47 -14.82 -19.28
N GLN A 666 -31.35 -14.12 -18.15
CA GLN A 666 -30.71 -14.67 -16.97
C GLN A 666 -31.49 -15.84 -16.35
N ILE A 667 -32.82 -15.72 -16.27
CA ILE A 667 -33.71 -16.75 -15.71
C ILE A 667 -33.81 -17.96 -16.65
N PHE A 668 -34.07 -17.73 -17.94
CA PHE A 668 -34.43 -18.80 -18.87
C PHE A 668 -33.23 -19.43 -19.60
N ALA A 669 -32.22 -18.64 -19.96
CA ALA A 669 -31.04 -19.15 -20.69
C ALA A 669 -29.84 -19.43 -19.78
N GLY A 670 -29.90 -18.98 -18.52
CA GLY A 670 -28.78 -18.96 -17.60
C GLY A 670 -27.84 -17.78 -17.83
N GLY A 671 -28.20 -16.82 -18.70
CA GLY A 671 -27.38 -15.70 -19.15
C GLY A 671 -27.26 -15.64 -20.68
N ILE A 672 -27.07 -14.44 -21.25
CA ILE A 672 -26.98 -14.23 -22.69
C ILE A 672 -25.73 -14.89 -23.30
N GLU A 673 -24.66 -15.04 -22.52
CA GLU A 673 -23.42 -15.72 -22.90
C GLU A 673 -23.63 -17.19 -23.30
N PHE A 674 -24.69 -17.83 -22.82
CA PHE A 674 -25.00 -19.22 -23.15
C PHE A 674 -26.00 -19.38 -24.29
N ILE A 675 -26.72 -18.32 -24.68
CA ILE A 675 -27.64 -18.36 -25.83
C ILE A 675 -26.86 -18.68 -27.09
N MET A 676 -25.70 -18.03 -27.26
CA MET A 676 -24.90 -18.14 -28.47
C MET A 676 -24.21 -19.51 -28.62
N PRO A 677 -23.51 -20.09 -27.63
CA PRO A 677 -23.02 -21.47 -27.71
C PRO A 677 -24.11 -22.50 -27.99
N LYS A 678 -25.29 -22.35 -27.36
CA LYS A 678 -26.44 -23.24 -27.59
C LYS A 678 -26.95 -23.14 -29.03
N PHE A 679 -27.07 -21.92 -29.56
CA PHE A 679 -27.51 -21.67 -30.93
C PHE A 679 -26.52 -22.21 -31.97
N VAL A 680 -25.22 -21.96 -31.78
CA VAL A 680 -24.15 -22.48 -32.64
C VAL A 680 -24.15 -24.02 -32.67
N LYS A 681 -24.32 -24.66 -31.50
CA LYS A 681 -24.43 -26.12 -31.41
C LYS A 681 -25.65 -26.64 -32.19
N SER A 682 -26.77 -25.92 -32.13
CA SER A 682 -27.97 -26.25 -32.92
C SER A 682 -27.75 -26.13 -34.42
N ILE A 683 -27.04 -25.09 -34.89
CA ILE A 683 -26.74 -24.93 -36.32
C ILE A 683 -25.84 -26.05 -36.83
N LYS A 684 -24.79 -26.41 -36.08
CA LYS A 684 -23.90 -27.54 -36.43
C LYS A 684 -24.66 -28.85 -36.58
N ASN A 685 -25.70 -29.07 -35.78
CA ASN A 685 -26.53 -30.28 -35.87
C ASN A 685 -27.51 -30.28 -37.06
N CYS A 686 -27.81 -29.11 -37.65
CA CYS A 686 -28.83 -28.97 -38.69
C CYS A 686 -28.26 -28.79 -40.12
N ASN A 687 -26.94 -28.86 -40.34
CA ASN A 687 -26.29 -28.71 -41.67
C ASN A 687 -26.81 -27.51 -42.50
N ILE A 688 -27.13 -26.39 -41.84
CA ILE A 688 -27.61 -25.18 -42.54
C ILE A 688 -26.38 -24.45 -43.11
N GLU A 689 -26.09 -24.66 -44.40
CA GLU A 689 -25.07 -23.91 -45.14
C GLU A 689 -25.43 -22.41 -45.15
N GLY A 690 -24.50 -21.56 -44.68
CA GLY A 690 -24.65 -20.09 -44.69
C GLY A 690 -24.72 -19.38 -43.33
N LYS A 691 -24.79 -20.10 -42.19
CA LYS A 691 -24.73 -19.50 -40.84
C LYS A 691 -23.57 -20.05 -40.00
N THR A 692 -22.36 -19.95 -40.50
CA THR A 692 -21.15 -20.41 -39.80
C THR A 692 -20.56 -19.31 -38.90
N LEU A 693 -19.98 -19.67 -37.76
CA LEU A 693 -19.18 -18.72 -36.93
C LEU A 693 -17.93 -18.21 -37.67
N ILE A 694 -17.55 -18.89 -38.74
CA ILE A 694 -16.42 -18.57 -39.61
C ILE A 694 -16.99 -17.71 -40.74
N ASP A 695 -16.59 -16.45 -40.79
CA ASP A 695 -16.87 -15.57 -41.92
C ASP A 695 -15.64 -15.53 -42.81
N LYS A 696 -15.69 -16.19 -43.97
CA LYS A 696 -14.55 -16.28 -44.89
C LYS A 696 -14.31 -14.98 -45.67
N ASP A 697 -15.30 -14.11 -45.75
CA ASP A 697 -15.32 -12.94 -46.63
C ASP A 697 -14.93 -11.63 -45.90
N LEU A 698 -14.59 -11.70 -44.61
CA LEU A 698 -14.29 -10.54 -43.75
C LEU A 698 -12.88 -10.53 -43.12
N LYS A 699 -11.93 -11.30 -43.68
CA LYS A 699 -10.53 -11.35 -43.21
C LYS A 699 -9.75 -10.07 -43.47
#